data_AF-A0A820LFY5-F1
#
_entry.id   AF-A0A820LFY5-F1
#
_cell.length_a   1.000
_cell.length_b   1.000
_cell.length_c   1.000
_cell.angle_alpha   90.00
_cell.angle_beta   90.00
_cell.angle_gamma   90.00
#
_symmetry.space_group_name_H-M   'P 1'
#
loop_
_entity.id
_entity.type
_entity.pdbx_description
1 polymer ?
#
loop_
_entity_poly.entity_id
_entity_poly.type
_entity_poly.pdbx_seq_one_letter_code
_entity_poly.pdbx_strand_id
1 'polypeptide(L)'
;MTDEFYRYYIKIRVILRINPKIIFEELTEALGPDAPSYSMVKNWAKSFREGRENVIDDPRSGRPISVLTVENIEYVRQVIEDDPHSTYEDIIVKTDLSCGTIERIIHDHLKMRKQKAVDSNRGSNAGLSMDNQEKLLADALQNVRQHAFAMKRVLDQQSVMEGLKHAANMLGELRTSLLSPKNYYELHVVVVEELHHLELYLADEFEHGRGSHDLYEVVQYAGNIVPRLYLLITIGHVYIRANELPRREVLRDLVEMCRGVQHPLRGLFLRNYLLQCVKSLLPDNEEENQEDSKTGTILDSLDFILLNFSEMNKLWVRMQYQGHTRDLQRREQERRELRILVGTNLVRLSELECVNVERYKTIVLPKIMEQVVSCRDPIAQEYLMECIIQVFPDEYHLNTLNEFLKACRELSATVNIRNILISLIDRLTAYSTRDGSQQNIPENIQLFDIFSEQIAEVVKSRVNMPPEDIVALQSALLNLSLKCYRDQFEYGNKVLENTRKIFDNIASDTQVQTGTQAAKELVKMLKIPIDCYDIIDVLKLNHYKLVLQLLSYRERHTVCMYIINSILDKETVIPTAEQVTQLFELILTLIIDQNDSPLETSRQTITNEDFVEEQNLVARLCNNFKAPNDPDQQYHIIKICQDTFKNGGLERMRFTYPSIIMQAYALTFRYKNIREQDEKWEKKCQKLFQLCNQLINTLTKLETNDLPLRLYLQGALAASEIGSENAETIAYEFFSQAYTLYEEQAGDTRAQCASLTLLIGTLEKVACFGEENHSTLRQSLTQAATRLVKRPDQVRTLLLCTHLFWSAKRFNESTQKSEEVTKKTKNLLS
;
A
#
# COMPACT_ATOMS: atom_id res chain seq x y z
N MET A 1 -48.83 33.69 -22.52
CA MET A 1 -48.59 32.96 -23.78
C MET A 1 -48.85 31.49 -23.51
N THR A 2 -49.60 30.79 -24.35
CA THR A 2 -49.90 29.36 -24.12
C THR A 2 -48.66 28.51 -24.30
N ASP A 3 -48.47 27.51 -23.44
CA ASP A 3 -47.31 26.59 -23.42
C ASP A 3 -47.02 25.91 -24.78
N GLU A 4 -48.03 25.86 -25.64
CA GLU A 4 -47.95 25.28 -26.97
C GLU A 4 -47.04 26.09 -27.92
N PHE A 5 -46.92 27.40 -27.74
CA PHE A 5 -46.25 28.30 -28.69
C PHE A 5 -44.74 28.03 -28.78
N TYR A 6 -44.05 27.95 -27.63
CA TYR A 6 -42.62 27.63 -27.63
C TYR A 6 -42.36 26.17 -28.01
N ARG A 7 -43.30 25.24 -27.76
CA ARG A 7 -43.15 23.84 -28.19
C ARG A 7 -43.26 23.69 -29.72
N TYR A 8 -44.15 24.45 -30.38
CA TYR A 8 -44.17 24.55 -31.85
C TYR A 8 -42.87 25.16 -32.40
N TYR A 9 -42.36 26.20 -31.74
CA TYR A 9 -41.08 26.81 -32.12
C TYR A 9 -39.92 25.80 -32.03
N ILE A 10 -39.83 25.05 -30.93
CA ILE A 10 -38.83 23.99 -30.75
C ILE A 10 -38.99 22.93 -31.86
N LYS A 11 -40.20 22.51 -32.19
CA LYS A 11 -40.46 21.53 -33.26
C LYS A 11 -39.91 22.00 -34.62
N ILE A 12 -40.24 23.23 -35.02
CA ILE A 12 -39.78 23.80 -36.30
C ILE A 12 -38.24 23.89 -36.33
N ARG A 13 -37.62 24.39 -35.25
CA ARG A 13 -36.17 24.54 -35.18
C ARG A 13 -35.42 23.21 -35.14
N VAL A 14 -36.00 22.18 -34.55
CA VAL A 14 -35.45 20.80 -34.56
C VAL A 14 -35.54 20.18 -35.95
N ILE A 15 -36.63 20.41 -36.70
CA ILE A 15 -36.74 19.99 -38.12
C ILE A 15 -35.65 20.66 -38.97
N LEU A 16 -35.34 21.92 -38.69
CA LEU A 16 -34.24 22.67 -39.32
C LEU A 16 -32.83 22.24 -38.83
N ARG A 17 -32.73 21.19 -38.00
CA ARG A 17 -31.48 20.62 -37.44
C ARG A 17 -30.65 21.58 -36.58
N ILE A 18 -31.29 22.56 -35.94
CA ILE A 18 -30.61 23.49 -35.04
C ILE A 18 -30.38 22.83 -33.66
N ASN A 19 -29.24 23.14 -33.03
CA ASN A 19 -28.85 22.56 -31.75
C ASN A 19 -29.76 23.08 -30.60
N PRO A 20 -30.24 22.22 -29.68
CA PRO A 20 -31.11 22.61 -28.56
C PRO A 20 -30.58 23.75 -27.66
N LYS A 21 -29.25 23.94 -27.58
CA LYS A 21 -28.66 25.09 -26.86
C LYS A 21 -29.01 26.43 -27.51
N ILE A 22 -28.89 26.51 -28.83
CA ILE A 22 -29.21 27.72 -29.59
C ILE A 22 -30.72 28.00 -29.52
N ILE A 23 -31.56 26.96 -29.57
CA ILE A 23 -33.02 27.10 -29.43
C ILE A 23 -33.39 27.68 -28.06
N PHE A 24 -32.69 27.27 -26.99
CA PHE A 24 -32.92 27.80 -25.65
C PHE A 24 -32.44 29.25 -25.52
N GLU A 25 -31.28 29.59 -26.09
CA GLU A 25 -30.77 30.98 -26.11
C GLU A 25 -31.75 31.91 -26.84
N GLU A 26 -32.23 31.52 -28.04
CA GLU A 26 -33.22 32.29 -28.81
C GLU A 26 -34.56 32.46 -28.06
N LEU A 27 -35.04 31.40 -27.39
CA LEU A 27 -36.28 31.46 -26.60
C LEU A 27 -36.11 32.33 -25.34
N THR A 28 -34.93 32.30 -24.72
CA THR A 28 -34.62 33.11 -23.54
C THR A 28 -34.49 34.59 -23.90
N GLU A 29 -33.91 34.89 -25.06
CA GLU A 29 -33.82 36.25 -25.59
C GLU A 29 -35.21 36.82 -25.96
N ALA A 30 -36.09 35.99 -26.52
CA ALA A 30 -37.43 36.41 -26.94
C ALA A 30 -38.46 36.50 -25.79
N LEU A 31 -38.38 35.63 -24.77
CA LEU A 31 -39.40 35.48 -23.72
C LEU A 31 -38.92 35.92 -22.32
N GLY A 32 -37.62 36.14 -22.12
CA GLY A 32 -37.05 36.60 -20.85
C GLY A 32 -37.44 35.70 -19.66
N PRO A 33 -38.13 36.20 -18.63
CA PRO A 33 -38.49 35.43 -17.44
C PRO A 33 -39.56 34.35 -17.69
N ASP A 34 -40.32 34.45 -18.79
CA ASP A 34 -41.35 33.47 -19.17
C ASP A 34 -40.78 32.35 -20.08
N ALA A 35 -39.44 32.30 -20.25
CA ALA A 35 -38.79 31.30 -21.09
C ALA A 35 -38.79 29.90 -20.44
N PRO A 36 -39.01 28.83 -21.23
CA PRO A 36 -38.96 27.46 -20.72
C PRO A 36 -37.53 27.09 -20.31
N SER A 37 -37.39 26.33 -19.23
CA SER A 37 -36.08 25.87 -18.77
C SER A 37 -35.32 25.07 -19.84
N TYR A 38 -34.00 25.14 -19.83
CA TYR A 38 -33.15 24.41 -20.78
C TYR A 38 -33.43 22.90 -20.78
N SER A 39 -33.70 22.32 -19.62
CA SER A 39 -34.09 20.90 -19.47
C SER A 39 -35.35 20.56 -20.25
N MET A 40 -36.35 21.45 -20.24
CA MET A 40 -37.60 21.29 -20.98
C MET A 40 -37.37 21.39 -22.49
N VAL A 41 -36.59 22.37 -22.95
CA VAL A 41 -36.21 22.52 -24.37
C VAL A 41 -35.47 21.29 -24.88
N LYS A 42 -34.51 20.78 -24.10
CA LYS A 42 -33.72 19.59 -24.44
C LYS A 42 -34.59 18.33 -24.54
N ASN A 43 -35.52 18.14 -23.60
CA ASN A 43 -36.42 16.98 -23.59
C ASN A 43 -37.39 17.02 -24.79
N TRP A 44 -38.01 18.16 -25.07
CA TRP A 44 -38.87 18.31 -26.25
C TRP A 44 -38.09 18.15 -27.57
N ALA A 45 -36.89 18.72 -27.66
CA ALA A 45 -36.05 18.57 -28.85
C ALA A 45 -35.61 17.12 -29.08
N LYS A 46 -35.39 16.35 -28.01
CA LYS A 46 -35.16 14.91 -28.09
C LYS A 46 -36.41 14.18 -28.59
N SER A 47 -37.57 14.43 -28.00
CA SER A 47 -38.84 13.80 -28.39
C SER A 47 -39.22 14.07 -29.85
N PHE A 48 -38.99 15.29 -30.36
CA PHE A 48 -39.24 15.62 -31.76
C PHE A 48 -38.23 14.97 -32.72
N ARG A 49 -36.97 14.80 -32.29
CA ARG A 49 -35.96 14.06 -33.07
C ARG A 49 -36.27 12.56 -33.14
N GLU A 50 -36.93 12.03 -32.10
CA GLU A 50 -37.39 10.64 -32.01
C GLU A 50 -38.72 10.39 -32.75
N GLY A 51 -39.24 11.38 -33.49
CA GLY A 51 -40.38 11.20 -34.41
C GLY A 51 -41.75 11.61 -33.87
N ARG A 52 -41.83 12.26 -32.70
CA ARG A 52 -43.10 12.78 -32.17
C ARG A 52 -43.61 13.94 -33.04
N GLU A 53 -44.86 13.90 -33.48
CA GLU A 53 -45.46 15.02 -34.25
C GLU A 53 -46.33 15.94 -33.40
N ASN A 54 -46.87 15.46 -32.28
CA ASN A 54 -47.79 16.24 -31.45
C ASN A 54 -47.06 17.09 -30.40
N VAL A 55 -47.49 18.34 -30.29
CA VAL A 55 -46.96 19.37 -29.38
C VAL A 55 -47.66 19.34 -28.00
N ILE A 56 -48.75 18.58 -27.92
CA ILE A 56 -49.54 18.33 -26.72
C ILE A 56 -48.86 17.22 -25.90
N ASP A 57 -48.92 17.35 -24.57
CA ASP A 57 -48.44 16.31 -23.64
C ASP A 57 -49.23 14.99 -23.83
N ASP A 58 -48.57 13.84 -23.67
CA ASP A 58 -49.28 12.56 -23.63
C ASP A 58 -50.19 12.50 -22.40
N PRO A 59 -51.36 11.85 -22.49
CA PRO A 59 -52.23 11.68 -21.33
C PRO A 59 -51.47 10.89 -20.25
N ARG A 60 -51.17 11.57 -19.13
CA ARG A 60 -50.67 10.90 -17.92
C ARG A 60 -51.72 9.89 -17.47
N SER A 61 -51.29 8.68 -17.12
CA SER A 61 -52.13 7.70 -16.43
C SER A 61 -52.49 8.25 -15.05
N GLY A 62 -53.66 8.89 -14.98
CA GLY A 62 -54.24 9.58 -13.82
C GLY A 62 -54.96 10.87 -14.23
N ARG A 63 -56.30 10.84 -14.28
CA ARG A 63 -57.20 11.96 -14.61
C ARG A 63 -58.30 12.06 -13.53
N PRO A 64 -58.98 13.22 -13.26
CA PRO A 64 -58.78 14.62 -13.69
C PRO A 64 -58.54 15.63 -12.53
N ILE A 65 -58.12 16.84 -12.90
CA ILE A 65 -58.10 18.06 -12.07
C ILE A 65 -59.46 18.78 -12.20
N SER A 66 -60.25 18.82 -11.11
CA SER A 66 -61.14 19.92 -10.68
C SER A 66 -62.04 19.45 -9.51
N VAL A 67 -61.54 19.44 -8.26
CA VAL A 67 -62.31 18.93 -7.09
C VAL A 67 -62.37 19.93 -5.92
N LEU A 68 -62.12 21.22 -6.19
CA LEU A 68 -62.27 22.30 -5.21
C LEU A 68 -63.55 23.09 -5.50
N THR A 69 -64.72 22.48 -5.25
CA THR A 69 -66.00 23.17 -5.21
C THR A 69 -66.26 23.68 -3.80
N VAL A 70 -67.02 24.79 -3.67
CA VAL A 70 -67.36 25.37 -2.36
C VAL A 70 -68.14 24.37 -1.49
N GLU A 71 -68.94 23.52 -2.10
CA GLU A 71 -69.69 22.44 -1.44
C GLU A 71 -68.76 21.42 -0.77
N ASN A 72 -67.68 21.01 -1.43
CA ASN A 72 -66.70 20.06 -0.87
C ASN A 72 -65.91 20.67 0.29
N ILE A 73 -65.65 21.99 0.25
CA ILE A 73 -64.96 22.70 1.33
C ILE A 73 -65.84 22.77 2.58
N GLU A 74 -67.12 23.08 2.42
CA GLU A 74 -68.07 23.16 3.54
C GLU A 74 -68.36 21.77 4.13
N TYR A 75 -68.39 20.73 3.29
CA TYR A 75 -68.58 19.36 3.75
C TYR A 75 -67.38 18.85 4.58
N VAL A 76 -66.14 19.12 4.14
CA VAL A 76 -64.94 18.84 4.94
C VAL A 76 -64.95 19.63 6.25
N ARG A 77 -65.47 20.86 6.25
CA ARG A 77 -65.59 21.69 7.45
C ARG A 77 -66.57 21.07 8.47
N GLN A 78 -67.74 20.63 8.01
CA GLN A 78 -68.73 19.97 8.87
C GLN A 78 -68.19 18.68 9.49
N VAL A 79 -67.49 17.84 8.71
CA VAL A 79 -66.89 16.60 9.22
C VAL A 79 -65.86 16.87 10.34
N ILE A 80 -65.14 17.99 10.26
CA ILE A 80 -64.15 18.38 11.29
C ILE A 80 -64.82 19.04 12.51
N GLU A 81 -65.92 19.78 12.33
CA GLU A 81 -66.68 20.36 13.45
C GLU A 81 -67.45 19.29 14.24
N ASP A 82 -67.94 18.24 13.57
CA ASP A 82 -68.65 17.12 14.21
C ASP A 82 -67.72 16.21 15.05
N ASP A 83 -66.48 15.98 14.61
CA ASP A 83 -65.46 15.28 15.39
C ASP A 83 -64.05 15.87 15.16
N PRO A 84 -63.57 16.71 16.10
CA PRO A 84 -62.26 17.36 16.02
C PRO A 84 -61.04 16.41 16.03
N HIS A 85 -61.22 15.11 16.34
CA HIS A 85 -60.14 14.12 16.34
C HIS A 85 -60.13 13.22 15.11
N SER A 86 -61.03 13.46 14.13
CA SER A 86 -61.09 12.71 12.88
C SER A 86 -59.74 12.71 12.15
N THR A 87 -59.26 11.54 11.75
CA THR A 87 -58.02 11.42 10.98
C THR A 87 -58.24 11.76 9.51
N TYR A 88 -57.15 12.01 8.76
CA TYR A 88 -57.26 12.27 7.32
C TYR A 88 -57.94 11.11 6.58
N GLU A 89 -57.73 9.87 7.03
CA GLU A 89 -58.37 8.68 6.44
C GLU A 89 -59.88 8.65 6.70
N ASP A 90 -60.32 9.04 7.90
CA ASP A 90 -61.75 9.14 8.22
C ASP A 90 -62.46 10.21 7.39
N ILE A 91 -61.77 11.34 7.14
CA ILE A 91 -62.27 12.43 6.30
C ILE A 91 -62.30 11.99 4.83
N ILE A 92 -61.31 11.23 4.35
CA ILE A 92 -61.28 10.67 3.00
C ILE A 92 -62.48 9.74 2.78
N VAL A 93 -62.74 8.82 3.72
CA VAL A 93 -63.84 7.84 3.60
C VAL A 93 -65.20 8.52 3.61
N LYS A 94 -65.37 9.61 4.36
CA LYS A 94 -66.64 10.35 4.41
C LYS A 94 -66.85 11.27 3.22
N THR A 95 -65.79 11.86 2.67
CA THR A 95 -65.89 12.91 1.64
C THR A 95 -65.54 12.43 0.22
N ASP A 96 -65.00 11.22 0.06
CA ASP A 96 -64.45 10.67 -1.19
C ASP A 96 -63.43 11.62 -1.88
N LEU A 97 -62.84 12.53 -1.11
CA LEU A 97 -61.82 13.46 -1.58
C LEU A 97 -60.42 12.87 -1.38
N SER A 98 -59.51 13.20 -2.29
CA SER A 98 -58.12 12.78 -2.14
C SER A 98 -57.44 13.44 -0.94
N CYS A 99 -56.52 12.72 -0.27
CA CYS A 99 -55.76 13.23 0.87
C CYS A 99 -55.10 14.59 0.59
N GLY A 100 -54.54 14.78 -0.60
CA GLY A 100 -53.91 16.04 -1.01
C GLY A 100 -54.89 17.19 -1.25
N THR A 101 -56.14 16.90 -1.59
CA THR A 101 -57.21 17.92 -1.67
C THR A 101 -57.65 18.32 -0.27
N ILE A 102 -57.84 17.35 0.62
CA ILE A 102 -58.24 17.59 2.02
C ILE A 102 -57.17 18.40 2.76
N GLU A 103 -55.88 18.10 2.56
CA GLU A 103 -54.78 18.88 3.13
C GLU A 103 -54.80 20.35 2.66
N ARG A 104 -55.03 20.62 1.37
CA ARG A 104 -55.17 21.99 0.85
C ARG A 104 -56.41 22.68 1.39
N ILE A 105 -57.54 21.98 1.48
CA ILE A 105 -58.77 22.55 2.07
C ILE A 105 -58.53 22.94 3.53
N ILE A 106 -57.90 22.05 4.32
CA ILE A 106 -57.64 22.29 5.74
C ILE A 106 -56.62 23.42 5.96
N HIS A 107 -55.54 23.45 5.17
CA HIS A 107 -54.46 24.43 5.36
C HIS A 107 -54.70 25.77 4.65
N ASP A 108 -55.15 25.75 3.40
CA ASP A 108 -55.24 26.96 2.57
C ASP A 108 -56.62 27.64 2.70
N HIS A 109 -57.71 26.87 2.84
CA HIS A 109 -59.08 27.39 2.89
C HIS A 109 -59.65 27.51 4.32
N LEU A 110 -59.50 26.48 5.16
CA LEU A 110 -60.00 26.46 6.55
C LEU A 110 -58.97 27.01 7.55
N LYS A 111 -57.70 27.14 7.16
CA LYS A 111 -56.58 27.63 7.98
C LYS A 111 -56.41 26.92 9.33
N MET A 112 -56.73 25.64 9.39
CA MET A 112 -56.61 24.82 10.60
C MET A 112 -55.26 24.07 10.63
N ARG A 113 -54.78 23.75 11.83
CA ARG A 113 -53.52 23.00 12.04
C ARG A 113 -53.79 21.75 12.86
N LYS A 114 -53.29 20.61 12.37
CA LYS A 114 -53.36 19.32 13.07
C LYS A 114 -52.55 19.37 14.37
N GLN A 115 -53.20 19.10 15.50
CA GLN A 115 -52.50 18.84 16.76
C GLN A 115 -51.86 17.46 16.72
N LYS A 116 -50.60 17.35 17.17
CA LYS A 116 -49.92 16.05 17.30
C LYS A 116 -50.43 15.36 18.56
N ALA A 117 -50.88 14.13 18.43
CA ALA A 117 -51.17 13.26 19.58
C ALA A 117 -49.90 13.12 20.43
N VAL A 118 -50.01 13.44 21.72
CA VAL A 118 -48.97 13.16 22.71
C VAL A 118 -49.07 11.68 23.06
N ASP A 119 -48.47 10.84 22.23
CA ASP A 119 -48.25 9.44 22.56
C ASP A 119 -47.00 9.32 23.44
N SER A 120 -47.22 8.92 24.68
CA SER A 120 -46.25 8.75 25.77
C SER A 120 -45.27 7.58 25.60
N ASN A 121 -44.99 7.14 24.37
CA ASN A 121 -44.16 5.96 24.12
C ASN A 121 -43.34 6.00 22.82
N ARG A 122 -42.54 7.08 22.61
CA ARG A 122 -41.46 7.08 21.62
C ARG A 122 -40.16 7.62 22.20
N GLY A 123 -39.27 6.70 22.56
CA GLY A 123 -37.83 6.95 22.54
C GLY A 123 -37.40 7.19 21.10
N SER A 124 -37.28 8.46 20.73
CA SER A 124 -36.75 8.90 19.46
C SER A 124 -35.22 8.73 19.44
N ASN A 125 -34.74 7.64 18.86
CA ASN A 125 -33.38 7.54 18.31
C ASN A 125 -33.28 8.36 17.02
N ALA A 126 -33.53 9.67 17.12
CA ALA A 126 -33.10 10.66 16.16
C ALA A 126 -31.82 11.29 16.75
N GLY A 127 -30.72 11.27 15.99
CA GLY A 127 -29.37 11.62 16.44
C GLY A 127 -29.31 12.65 17.56
N LEU A 128 -29.09 12.17 18.78
CA LEU A 128 -28.82 13.01 19.94
C LEU A 128 -27.51 13.77 19.68
N SER A 129 -27.54 15.11 19.85
CA SER A 129 -26.34 15.95 19.83
C SER A 129 -25.28 15.39 20.78
N MET A 130 -23.99 15.52 20.46
CA MET A 130 -22.89 15.09 21.32
C MET A 130 -23.03 15.65 22.74
N ASP A 131 -23.43 16.92 22.86
CA ASP A 131 -23.68 17.60 24.15
C ASP A 131 -24.78 16.91 24.99
N ASN A 132 -25.76 16.28 24.35
CA ASN A 132 -26.82 15.56 25.05
C ASN A 132 -26.35 14.17 25.50
N GLN A 133 -25.46 13.53 24.75
CA GLN A 133 -24.85 12.25 25.12
C GLN A 133 -23.92 12.40 26.33
N GLU A 134 -23.16 13.49 26.41
CA GLU A 134 -22.29 13.79 27.55
C GLU A 134 -23.09 14.09 28.83
N LYS A 135 -24.19 14.83 28.72
CA LYS A 135 -25.09 15.08 29.86
C LYS A 135 -25.71 13.79 30.40
N LEU A 136 -26.26 12.96 29.52
CA LEU A 136 -26.84 11.66 29.90
C LEU A 136 -25.80 10.76 30.59
N LEU A 137 -24.56 10.77 30.11
CA LEU A 137 -23.47 10.03 30.74
C LEU A 137 -23.10 10.60 32.11
N ALA A 138 -22.98 11.93 32.22
CA ALA A 138 -22.67 12.60 33.49
C ALA A 138 -23.72 12.33 34.56
N ASP A 139 -25.01 12.40 34.21
CA ASP A 139 -26.11 12.10 35.11
C ASP A 139 -26.07 10.63 35.59
N ALA A 140 -25.86 9.69 34.66
CA ALA A 140 -25.74 8.26 34.99
C ALA A 140 -24.52 7.99 35.89
N LEU A 141 -23.36 8.57 35.59
CA LEU A 141 -22.15 8.44 36.40
C LEU A 141 -22.32 9.05 37.80
N GLN A 142 -23.04 10.17 37.91
CA GLN A 142 -23.36 10.77 39.20
C GLN A 142 -24.23 9.83 40.05
N ASN A 143 -25.27 9.23 39.47
CA ASN A 143 -26.10 8.25 40.16
C ASN A 143 -25.32 7.01 40.58
N VAL A 144 -24.45 6.48 39.71
CA VAL A 144 -23.56 5.36 40.02
C VAL A 144 -22.69 5.69 41.22
N ARG A 145 -22.03 6.86 41.23
CA ARG A 145 -21.18 7.29 42.36
C ARG A 145 -21.95 7.46 43.66
N GLN A 146 -23.18 8.00 43.60
CA GLN A 146 -24.03 8.14 44.78
C GLN A 146 -24.41 6.78 45.37
N HIS A 147 -24.83 5.83 44.53
CA HIS A 147 -25.18 4.48 44.97
C HIS A 147 -23.97 3.66 45.40
N ALA A 148 -22.83 3.80 44.74
CA ALA A 148 -21.57 3.15 45.12
C ALA A 148 -21.06 3.64 46.48
N PHE A 149 -21.13 4.96 46.74
CA PHE A 149 -20.77 5.51 48.05
C PHE A 149 -21.70 4.98 49.16
N ALA A 150 -23.02 4.94 48.90
CA ALA A 150 -23.98 4.36 49.83
C ALA A 150 -23.72 2.87 50.07
N MET A 151 -23.40 2.11 49.01
CA MET A 151 -23.05 0.70 49.09
C MET A 151 -21.83 0.50 50.02
N LYS A 152 -20.70 1.18 49.76
CA LYS A 152 -19.49 1.06 50.58
C LYS A 152 -19.75 1.38 52.05
N ARG A 153 -20.47 2.47 52.34
CA ARG A 153 -20.82 2.86 53.71
C ARG A 153 -21.65 1.81 54.45
N VAL A 154 -22.54 1.13 53.73
CA VAL A 154 -23.42 0.09 54.30
C VAL A 154 -22.67 -1.23 54.46
N LEU A 155 -21.72 -1.53 53.57
CA LEU A 155 -20.80 -2.66 53.72
C LEU A 155 -19.87 -2.47 54.94
N ASP A 156 -19.38 -1.26 55.19
CA ASP A 156 -18.61 -0.95 56.43
C ASP A 156 -19.43 -1.19 57.71
N GLN A 157 -20.76 -1.11 57.62
CA GLN A 157 -21.70 -1.39 58.70
C GLN A 157 -22.10 -2.88 58.78
N GLN A 158 -21.44 -3.76 58.00
CA GLN A 158 -21.69 -5.20 57.91
C GLN A 158 -23.11 -5.58 57.41
N SER A 159 -23.82 -4.65 56.75
CA SER A 159 -25.16 -4.90 56.22
C SER A 159 -25.10 -5.31 54.74
N VAL A 160 -24.76 -6.59 54.48
CA VAL A 160 -24.57 -7.10 53.11
C VAL A 160 -25.83 -6.96 52.25
N MET A 161 -27.00 -7.23 52.81
CA MET A 161 -28.29 -7.18 52.10
C MET A 161 -28.65 -5.78 51.60
N GLU A 162 -28.43 -4.76 52.43
CA GLU A 162 -28.65 -3.37 52.04
C GLU A 162 -27.57 -2.90 51.05
N GLY A 163 -26.33 -3.39 51.22
CA GLY A 163 -25.25 -3.20 50.24
C GLY A 163 -25.63 -3.73 48.86
N LEU A 164 -26.16 -4.96 48.78
CA LEU A 164 -26.65 -5.56 47.52
C LEU A 164 -27.81 -4.79 46.90
N LYS A 165 -28.70 -4.19 47.72
CA LYS A 165 -29.77 -3.33 47.22
C LYS A 165 -29.22 -2.04 46.57
N HIS A 166 -28.22 -1.42 47.18
CA HIS A 166 -27.54 -0.26 46.59
C HIS A 166 -26.75 -0.64 45.33
N ALA A 167 -26.10 -1.79 45.32
CA ALA A 167 -25.45 -2.35 44.13
C ALA A 167 -26.45 -2.61 42.99
N ALA A 168 -27.62 -3.17 43.30
CA ALA A 168 -28.68 -3.41 42.32
C ALA A 168 -29.24 -2.11 41.72
N ASN A 169 -29.37 -1.06 42.53
CA ASN A 169 -29.79 0.27 42.07
C ASN A 169 -28.72 0.90 41.17
N MET A 170 -27.44 0.82 41.56
CA MET A 170 -26.30 1.24 40.73
C MET A 170 -26.30 0.54 39.37
N LEU A 171 -26.47 -0.79 39.35
CA LEU A 171 -26.56 -1.59 38.12
C LEU A 171 -27.83 -1.30 37.30
N GLY A 172 -28.82 -0.64 37.90
CA GLY A 172 -29.99 -0.13 37.21
C GLY A 172 -29.64 0.80 36.05
N GLU A 173 -28.57 1.58 36.18
CA GLU A 173 -28.12 2.53 35.15
C GLU A 173 -27.62 1.84 33.88
N LEU A 174 -27.07 0.62 33.99
CA LEU A 174 -26.64 -0.20 32.83
C LEU A 174 -27.82 -0.68 31.96
N ARG A 175 -29.06 -0.44 32.39
CA ARG A 175 -30.28 -0.74 31.61
C ARG A 175 -30.60 0.34 30.59
N THR A 176 -29.83 1.42 30.48
CA THR A 176 -30.05 2.43 29.46
C THR A 176 -29.85 1.88 28.03
N SER A 177 -30.59 2.43 27.07
CA SER A 177 -30.36 2.26 25.62
C SER A 177 -30.07 3.58 24.92
N LEU A 178 -29.98 4.67 25.68
CA LEU A 178 -29.84 6.02 25.14
C LEU A 178 -28.37 6.38 24.88
N LEU A 179 -27.44 5.68 25.52
CA LEU A 179 -26.01 5.92 25.38
C LEU A 179 -25.45 5.26 24.12
N SER A 180 -24.51 5.95 23.48
CA SER A 180 -23.65 5.35 22.46
C SER A 180 -22.79 4.21 23.05
N PRO A 181 -22.30 3.27 22.24
CA PRO A 181 -21.44 2.19 22.72
C PRO A 181 -20.19 2.66 23.47
N LYS A 182 -19.58 3.78 23.04
CA LYS A 182 -18.43 4.38 23.73
C LYS A 182 -18.80 4.90 25.11
N ASN A 183 -19.89 5.67 25.23
CA ASN A 183 -20.32 6.21 26.52
C ASN A 183 -20.83 5.08 27.44
N TYR A 184 -21.44 4.04 26.87
CA TYR A 184 -21.82 2.85 27.60
C TYR A 184 -20.59 2.09 28.12
N TYR A 185 -19.50 2.00 27.34
CA TYR A 185 -18.23 1.44 27.79
C TYR A 185 -17.67 2.21 28.99
N GLU A 186 -17.65 3.55 28.93
CA GLU A 186 -17.19 4.39 30.05
C GLU A 186 -18.02 4.19 31.32
N LEU A 187 -19.35 4.16 31.19
CA LEU A 187 -20.24 3.84 32.30
C LEU A 187 -19.98 2.43 32.85
N HIS A 188 -19.82 1.44 31.97
CA HIS A 188 -19.56 0.06 32.34
C HIS A 188 -18.25 -0.10 33.11
N VAL A 189 -17.17 0.55 32.69
CA VAL A 189 -15.87 0.50 33.40
C VAL A 189 -16.03 0.98 34.84
N VAL A 190 -16.66 2.14 35.05
CA VAL A 190 -16.88 2.69 36.40
C VAL A 190 -17.74 1.74 37.25
N VAL A 191 -18.81 1.17 36.68
CA VAL A 191 -19.67 0.23 37.41
C VAL A 191 -18.91 -1.05 37.78
N VAL A 192 -18.07 -1.57 36.89
CA VAL A 192 -17.26 -2.78 37.15
C VAL A 192 -16.19 -2.53 38.21
N GLU A 193 -15.55 -1.36 38.22
CA GLU A 193 -14.63 -0.95 39.29
C GLU A 193 -15.35 -0.93 40.65
N GLU A 194 -16.56 -0.40 40.70
CA GLU A 194 -17.36 -0.39 41.93
C GLU A 194 -17.84 -1.78 42.35
N LEU A 195 -18.17 -2.67 41.40
CA LEU A 195 -18.48 -4.06 41.69
C LEU A 195 -17.26 -4.84 42.20
N HIS A 196 -16.06 -4.50 41.76
CA HIS A 196 -14.84 -5.16 42.27
C HIS A 196 -14.63 -4.87 43.77
N HIS A 197 -15.01 -3.69 44.26
CA HIS A 197 -15.02 -3.44 45.71
C HIS A 197 -15.99 -4.35 46.46
N LEU A 198 -17.18 -4.59 45.91
CA LEU A 198 -18.15 -5.52 46.47
C LEU A 198 -17.62 -6.96 46.45
N GLU A 199 -16.99 -7.37 45.34
CA GLU A 199 -16.34 -8.67 45.19
C GLU A 199 -15.26 -8.91 46.25
N LEU A 200 -14.34 -7.96 46.43
CA LEU A 200 -13.27 -8.03 47.42
C LEU A 200 -13.81 -8.11 48.84
N TYR A 201 -14.81 -7.29 49.17
CA TYR A 201 -15.48 -7.33 50.47
C TYR A 201 -16.12 -8.70 50.73
N LEU A 202 -16.86 -9.24 49.75
CA LEU A 202 -17.50 -10.55 49.90
C LEU A 202 -16.45 -11.66 50.03
N ALA A 203 -15.39 -11.64 49.23
CA ALA A 203 -14.31 -12.61 49.34
C ALA A 203 -13.67 -12.62 50.74
N ASP A 204 -13.43 -11.44 51.32
CA ASP A 204 -12.90 -11.29 52.68
C ASP A 204 -13.85 -11.85 53.74
N GLU A 205 -15.16 -11.59 53.61
CA GLU A 205 -16.17 -12.15 54.54
C GLU A 205 -16.24 -13.69 54.47
N PHE A 206 -16.09 -14.28 53.29
CA PHE A 206 -16.05 -15.75 53.12
C PHE A 206 -14.75 -16.35 53.69
N GLU A 207 -13.60 -15.70 53.50
CA GLU A 207 -12.32 -16.15 54.08
C GLU A 207 -12.34 -16.10 55.62
N HIS A 208 -13.04 -15.14 56.20
CA HIS A 208 -13.23 -15.03 57.66
C HIS A 208 -14.36 -15.92 58.22
N GLY A 209 -15.00 -16.75 57.39
CA GLY A 209 -16.07 -17.65 57.80
C GLY A 209 -17.38 -16.96 58.20
N ARG A 210 -17.57 -15.69 57.81
CA ARG A 210 -18.79 -14.90 58.01
C ARG A 210 -19.71 -14.90 56.78
N GLY A 211 -19.39 -15.72 55.78
CA GLY A 211 -20.16 -15.86 54.55
C GLY A 211 -21.59 -16.32 54.80
N SER A 212 -22.55 -15.67 54.15
CA SER A 212 -23.93 -16.13 54.12
C SER A 212 -24.09 -17.18 53.01
N HIS A 213 -24.54 -18.39 53.36
CA HIS A 213 -24.60 -19.55 52.45
C HIS A 213 -25.65 -19.43 51.33
N ASP A 214 -26.62 -18.53 51.43
CA ASP A 214 -27.75 -18.43 50.47
C ASP A 214 -27.65 -17.22 49.52
N LEU A 215 -26.53 -16.50 49.50
CA LEU A 215 -26.39 -15.28 48.66
C LEU A 215 -26.58 -15.54 47.18
N TYR A 216 -26.21 -16.73 46.68
CA TYR A 216 -26.38 -17.12 45.28
C TYR A 216 -27.86 -17.21 44.87
N GLU A 217 -28.76 -17.63 45.78
CA GLU A 217 -30.21 -17.63 45.53
C GLU A 217 -30.80 -16.23 45.75
N VAL A 218 -30.38 -15.56 46.83
CA VAL A 218 -30.94 -14.26 47.24
C VAL A 218 -30.82 -13.20 46.16
N VAL A 219 -29.68 -13.12 45.44
CA VAL A 219 -29.54 -12.12 44.37
C VAL A 219 -30.40 -12.41 43.15
N GLN A 220 -30.93 -13.63 43.00
CA GLN A 220 -31.84 -13.96 41.92
C GLN A 220 -33.24 -13.35 42.11
N TYR A 221 -33.60 -12.98 43.35
CA TYR A 221 -34.83 -12.26 43.64
C TYR A 221 -34.83 -10.80 43.12
N ALA A 222 -33.69 -10.29 42.64
CA ALA A 222 -33.65 -9.00 41.97
C ALA A 222 -34.55 -9.00 40.72
N GLY A 223 -35.60 -8.16 40.73
CA GLY A 223 -36.63 -8.18 39.67
C GLY A 223 -36.12 -7.80 38.27
N ASN A 224 -35.06 -7.00 38.17
CA ASN A 224 -34.48 -6.61 36.89
C ASN A 224 -33.32 -7.55 36.49
N ILE A 225 -33.38 -8.07 35.26
CA ILE A 225 -32.42 -9.08 34.78
C ILE A 225 -30.96 -8.60 34.71
N VAL A 226 -30.71 -7.34 34.34
CA VAL A 226 -29.32 -6.83 34.22
C VAL A 226 -28.66 -6.76 35.61
N PRO A 227 -29.19 -6.03 36.61
CA PRO A 227 -28.67 -6.08 37.97
C PRO A 227 -28.53 -7.49 38.53
N ARG A 228 -29.54 -8.34 38.31
CA ARG A 228 -29.52 -9.73 38.77
C ARG A 228 -28.32 -10.50 38.25
N LEU A 229 -28.05 -10.46 36.94
CA LEU A 229 -26.98 -11.26 36.36
C LEU A 229 -25.59 -10.74 36.71
N TYR A 230 -25.37 -9.42 36.79
CA TYR A 230 -24.09 -8.89 37.26
C TYR A 230 -23.80 -9.32 38.69
N LEU A 231 -24.76 -9.19 39.62
CA LEU A 231 -24.60 -9.66 41.00
C LEU A 231 -24.42 -11.17 41.08
N LEU A 232 -25.17 -11.94 40.27
CA LEU A 232 -25.03 -13.39 40.20
C LEU A 232 -23.63 -13.82 39.73
N ILE A 233 -23.05 -13.12 38.76
CA ILE A 233 -21.67 -13.36 38.31
C ILE A 233 -20.67 -13.03 39.40
N THR A 234 -20.80 -11.87 40.06
CA THR A 234 -19.88 -11.46 41.15
C THR A 234 -19.92 -12.46 42.30
N ILE A 235 -21.11 -12.89 42.72
CA ILE A 235 -21.26 -13.87 43.80
C ILE A 235 -20.85 -15.26 43.35
N GLY A 236 -21.19 -15.67 42.14
CA GLY A 236 -20.74 -16.93 41.55
C GLY A 236 -19.21 -17.03 41.51
N HIS A 237 -18.52 -15.94 41.15
CA HIS A 237 -17.05 -15.85 41.23
C HIS A 237 -16.54 -16.10 42.65
N VAL A 238 -17.08 -15.37 43.64
CA VAL A 238 -16.68 -15.51 45.05
C VAL A 238 -16.96 -16.92 45.58
N TYR A 239 -18.10 -17.52 45.22
CA TYR A 239 -18.49 -18.86 45.66
C TYR A 239 -17.59 -19.95 45.08
N ILE A 240 -17.17 -19.81 43.81
CA ILE A 240 -16.18 -20.71 43.20
C ILE A 240 -14.84 -20.57 43.92
N ARG A 241 -14.40 -19.34 44.21
CA ARG A 241 -13.14 -19.07 44.93
C ARG A 241 -13.16 -19.61 46.37
N ALA A 242 -14.30 -19.52 47.05
CA ALA A 242 -14.50 -20.03 48.40
C ALA A 242 -14.73 -21.55 48.47
N ASN A 243 -14.80 -22.25 47.32
CA ASN A 243 -15.13 -23.68 47.22
C ASN A 243 -16.48 -24.09 47.86
N GLU A 244 -17.44 -23.16 47.95
CA GLU A 244 -18.77 -23.40 48.52
C GLU A 244 -19.68 -24.18 47.54
N LEU A 245 -19.54 -23.92 46.23
CA LEU A 245 -20.31 -24.58 45.17
C LEU A 245 -19.42 -25.26 44.14
N PRO A 246 -19.89 -26.35 43.49
CA PRO A 246 -19.15 -27.03 42.44
C PRO A 246 -18.94 -26.09 41.24
N ARG A 247 -17.67 -25.79 40.96
CA ARG A 247 -17.24 -24.88 39.90
C ARG A 247 -17.87 -25.17 38.54
N ARG A 248 -17.97 -26.44 38.16
CA ARG A 248 -18.53 -26.86 36.87
C ARG A 248 -19.99 -26.44 36.70
N GLU A 249 -20.80 -26.65 37.73
CA GLU A 249 -22.24 -26.35 37.67
C GLU A 249 -22.48 -24.84 37.67
N VAL A 250 -21.75 -24.09 38.49
CA VAL A 250 -21.85 -22.62 38.52
C VAL A 250 -21.42 -22.00 37.19
N LEU A 251 -20.30 -22.43 36.60
CA LEU A 251 -19.86 -21.91 35.29
C LEU A 251 -20.90 -22.19 34.19
N ARG A 252 -21.46 -23.40 34.17
CA ARG A 252 -22.52 -23.77 33.21
C ARG A 252 -23.79 -22.96 33.44
N ASP A 253 -24.23 -22.81 34.69
CA ASP A 253 -25.41 -22.03 35.04
C ASP A 253 -25.23 -20.55 34.63
N LEU A 254 -24.11 -19.93 34.99
CA LEU A 254 -23.83 -18.53 34.65
C LEU A 254 -23.88 -18.25 33.14
N VAL A 255 -23.26 -19.12 32.32
CA VAL A 255 -23.27 -18.93 30.85
C VAL A 255 -24.65 -19.19 30.23
N GLU A 256 -25.41 -20.14 30.77
CA GLU A 256 -26.78 -20.44 30.35
C GLU A 256 -27.75 -19.31 30.75
N MET A 257 -27.64 -18.81 31.98
CA MET A 257 -28.46 -17.69 32.50
C MET A 257 -28.19 -16.37 31.76
N CYS A 258 -26.95 -16.17 31.28
CA CYS A 258 -26.62 -15.05 30.40
C CYS A 258 -27.37 -15.07 29.05
N ARG A 259 -27.99 -16.18 28.64
CA ARG A 259 -28.89 -16.22 27.47
C ARG A 259 -30.15 -15.38 27.68
N GLY A 260 -30.51 -15.03 28.92
CA GLY A 260 -31.65 -14.17 29.21
C GLY A 260 -31.50 -12.73 28.67
N VAL A 261 -30.28 -12.26 28.41
CA VAL A 261 -30.03 -10.90 27.88
C VAL A 261 -29.73 -10.96 26.38
N GLN A 262 -30.77 -10.75 25.56
CA GLN A 262 -30.68 -10.76 24.11
C GLN A 262 -30.40 -9.38 23.47
N HIS A 263 -30.38 -8.31 24.27
CA HIS A 263 -30.04 -6.98 23.77
C HIS A 263 -28.54 -6.93 23.42
N PRO A 264 -28.15 -6.58 22.17
CA PRO A 264 -26.76 -6.68 21.72
C PRO A 264 -25.72 -5.99 22.60
N LEU A 265 -25.87 -4.68 22.86
CA LEU A 265 -24.90 -3.90 23.63
C LEU A 265 -24.75 -4.45 25.06
N ARG A 266 -25.84 -4.46 25.83
CA ARG A 266 -25.88 -4.94 27.22
C ARG A 266 -25.41 -6.39 27.36
N GLY A 267 -25.80 -7.26 26.42
CA GLY A 267 -25.41 -8.66 26.41
C GLY A 267 -23.92 -8.86 26.15
N LEU A 268 -23.33 -8.09 25.21
CA LEU A 268 -21.89 -8.13 24.95
C LEU A 268 -21.08 -7.71 26.18
N PHE A 269 -21.47 -6.62 26.83
CA PHE A 269 -20.80 -6.13 28.04
C PHE A 269 -20.95 -7.10 29.22
N LEU A 270 -22.16 -7.63 29.46
CA LEU A 270 -22.40 -8.62 30.50
C LEU A 270 -21.56 -9.89 30.28
N ARG A 271 -21.50 -10.40 29.05
CA ARG A 271 -20.71 -11.59 28.71
C ARG A 271 -19.21 -11.34 28.76
N ASN A 272 -18.77 -10.12 28.45
CA ASN A 272 -17.38 -9.72 28.62
C ASN A 272 -17.02 -9.63 30.12
N TYR A 273 -17.90 -9.08 30.96
CA TYR A 273 -17.74 -9.07 32.41
C TYR A 273 -17.67 -10.49 32.98
N LEU A 274 -18.57 -11.39 32.54
CA LEU A 274 -18.52 -12.82 32.89
C LEU A 274 -17.14 -13.41 32.58
N LEU A 275 -16.64 -13.20 31.36
CA LEU A 275 -15.35 -13.72 30.92
C LEU A 275 -14.16 -13.14 31.72
N GLN A 276 -14.25 -11.88 32.15
CA GLN A 276 -13.24 -11.23 33.00
C GLN A 276 -13.23 -11.84 34.41
N CYS A 277 -14.39 -12.03 35.03
CA CYS A 277 -14.48 -12.62 36.37
C CYS A 277 -14.03 -14.07 36.39
N VAL A 278 -14.39 -14.89 35.40
CA VAL A 278 -14.06 -16.32 35.42
C VAL A 278 -12.63 -16.62 34.99
N LYS A 279 -11.85 -15.63 34.50
CA LYS A 279 -10.51 -15.83 33.92
C LYS A 279 -9.61 -16.72 34.78
N SER A 280 -9.46 -16.41 36.07
CA SER A 280 -8.60 -17.14 36.99
C SER A 280 -9.21 -18.44 37.52
N LEU A 281 -10.48 -18.69 37.24
CA LEU A 281 -11.25 -19.79 37.80
C LEU A 281 -11.45 -20.95 36.82
N LEU A 282 -11.19 -20.74 35.53
CA LEU A 282 -11.38 -21.76 34.50
C LEU A 282 -10.51 -23.00 34.78
N PRO A 283 -11.07 -24.22 34.75
CA PRO A 283 -10.29 -25.44 34.84
C PRO A 283 -9.25 -25.57 33.72
N ASP A 284 -7.98 -25.79 34.08
CA ASP A 284 -6.85 -25.96 33.15
C ASP A 284 -5.89 -27.07 33.62
N ASN A 285 -6.44 -28.22 33.99
CA ASN A 285 -5.67 -29.41 34.41
C ASN A 285 -5.93 -30.59 33.45
N GLU A 286 -4.91 -31.41 33.21
CA GLU A 286 -4.99 -32.62 32.36
C GLU A 286 -5.57 -33.86 33.05
N GLU A 287 -5.72 -33.86 34.39
CA GLU A 287 -6.01 -35.10 35.14
C GLU A 287 -7.42 -35.66 34.89
N GLU A 288 -7.48 -36.72 34.07
CA GLU A 288 -8.67 -37.51 33.75
C GLU A 288 -9.08 -38.56 34.82
N ASN A 289 -8.45 -38.65 36.00
CA ASN A 289 -8.73 -39.75 36.93
C ASN A 289 -8.81 -39.34 38.41
N GLN A 290 -10.01 -38.94 38.86
CA GLN A 290 -10.55 -39.26 40.18
C GLN A 290 -12.05 -38.92 40.20
N GLU A 291 -12.86 -39.80 40.79
CA GLU A 291 -14.33 -39.73 40.86
C GLU A 291 -14.89 -38.50 41.63
N ASP A 292 -14.04 -37.51 41.96
CA ASP A 292 -14.38 -36.22 42.57
C ASP A 292 -14.52 -35.10 41.52
N SER A 293 -15.26 -35.34 40.43
CA SER A 293 -15.42 -34.43 39.27
C SER A 293 -16.26 -33.16 39.53
N LYS A 294 -16.27 -32.62 40.75
CA LYS A 294 -17.00 -31.39 41.09
C LYS A 294 -16.27 -30.12 40.63
N THR A 295 -14.97 -30.26 40.33
CA THR A 295 -14.07 -29.15 40.00
C THR A 295 -14.00 -28.81 38.51
N GLY A 296 -14.48 -29.67 37.59
CA GLY A 296 -14.54 -29.40 36.14
C GLY A 296 -13.22 -29.67 35.39
N THR A 297 -13.33 -29.94 34.08
CA THR A 297 -12.21 -30.28 33.19
C THR A 297 -11.92 -29.16 32.18
N ILE A 298 -10.77 -29.24 31.50
CA ILE A 298 -10.45 -28.37 30.35
C ILE A 298 -11.53 -28.38 29.26
N LEU A 299 -12.22 -29.51 29.06
CA LEU A 299 -13.33 -29.60 28.10
C LEU A 299 -14.50 -28.70 28.52
N ASP A 300 -14.80 -28.64 29.82
CA ASP A 300 -15.83 -27.73 30.34
C ASP A 300 -15.43 -26.26 30.13
N SER A 301 -14.15 -25.92 30.30
CA SER A 301 -13.61 -24.57 30.00
C SER A 301 -13.75 -24.21 28.51
N LEU A 302 -13.39 -25.16 27.62
CA LEU A 302 -13.53 -24.97 26.18
C LEU A 302 -14.99 -24.79 25.78
N ASP A 303 -15.90 -25.64 26.27
CA ASP A 303 -17.33 -25.54 25.98
C ASP A 303 -17.92 -24.24 26.53
N PHE A 304 -17.52 -23.81 27.72
CA PHE A 304 -17.92 -22.53 28.30
C PHE A 304 -17.50 -21.34 27.43
N ILE A 305 -16.21 -21.25 27.06
CA ILE A 305 -15.72 -20.12 26.26
C ILE A 305 -16.30 -20.15 24.85
N LEU A 306 -16.39 -21.31 24.21
CA LEU A 306 -16.93 -21.44 22.85
C LEU A 306 -18.43 -21.13 22.80
N LEU A 307 -19.19 -21.51 23.83
CA LEU A 307 -20.59 -21.11 23.95
C LEU A 307 -20.71 -19.60 24.15
N ASN A 308 -19.89 -19.01 25.00
CA ASN A 308 -19.88 -17.56 25.21
C ASN A 308 -19.51 -16.81 23.93
N PHE A 309 -18.51 -17.30 23.21
CA PHE A 309 -18.08 -16.78 21.90
C PHE A 309 -19.21 -16.84 20.86
N SER A 310 -19.90 -17.98 20.74
CA SER A 310 -21.03 -18.14 19.80
C SER A 310 -22.13 -17.12 20.09
N GLU A 311 -22.51 -16.96 21.36
CA GLU A 311 -23.55 -16.01 21.76
C GLU A 311 -23.11 -14.55 21.59
N MET A 312 -21.85 -14.21 21.92
CA MET A 312 -21.31 -12.86 21.68
C MET A 312 -21.23 -12.54 20.19
N ASN A 313 -20.82 -13.48 19.34
CA ASN A 313 -20.82 -13.30 17.89
C ASN A 313 -22.24 -13.06 17.36
N LYS A 314 -23.23 -13.85 17.80
CA LYS A 314 -24.65 -13.64 17.45
C LYS A 314 -25.16 -12.27 17.87
N LEU A 315 -24.85 -11.83 19.09
CA LEU A 315 -25.22 -10.50 19.58
C LEU A 315 -24.58 -9.40 18.74
N TRP A 316 -23.30 -9.55 18.43
CA TRP A 316 -22.56 -8.58 17.63
C TRP A 316 -23.05 -8.48 16.19
N VAL A 317 -23.39 -9.60 15.56
CA VAL A 317 -24.04 -9.62 14.23
C VAL A 317 -25.45 -9.02 14.29
N ARG A 318 -26.20 -9.29 15.37
CA ARG A 318 -27.53 -8.70 15.59
C ARG A 318 -27.50 -7.19 15.67
N MET A 319 -26.39 -6.57 16.10
CA MET A 319 -26.22 -5.11 16.06
C MET A 319 -26.38 -4.53 14.66
N GLN A 320 -26.04 -5.28 13.60
CA GLN A 320 -26.16 -4.82 12.22
C GLN A 320 -27.60 -4.45 11.86
N TYR A 321 -28.56 -5.22 12.40
CA TYR A 321 -29.99 -5.13 12.10
C TYR A 321 -30.78 -4.33 13.14
N GLN A 322 -30.13 -3.81 14.18
CA GLN A 322 -30.78 -2.99 15.20
C GLN A 322 -30.96 -1.54 14.72
N GLY A 323 -32.12 -0.94 14.94
CA GLY A 323 -32.36 0.48 14.63
C GLY A 323 -32.71 0.77 13.17
N HIS A 324 -32.64 2.05 12.77
CA HIS A 324 -33.09 2.48 11.44
C HIS A 324 -32.01 2.24 10.38
N THR A 325 -32.41 1.90 9.15
CA THR A 325 -31.52 1.74 7.99
C THR A 325 -30.61 2.94 7.70
N ARG A 326 -31.00 4.16 8.09
CA ARG A 326 -30.21 5.38 7.88
C ARG A 326 -28.92 5.42 8.69
N ASP A 327 -28.89 4.73 9.84
CA ASP A 327 -27.76 4.72 10.76
C ASP A 327 -26.77 3.58 10.48
N LEU A 328 -26.88 2.91 9.32
CA LEU A 328 -26.07 1.74 8.97
C LEU A 328 -24.56 2.00 9.12
N GLN A 329 -24.06 3.10 8.53
CA GLN A 329 -22.63 3.44 8.60
C GLN A 329 -22.15 3.70 10.04
N ARG A 330 -22.98 4.38 10.84
CA ARG A 330 -22.69 4.61 12.26
C ARG A 330 -22.64 3.31 13.04
N ARG A 331 -23.56 2.38 12.78
CA ARG A 331 -23.55 1.05 13.41
C ARG A 331 -22.34 0.23 13.01
N GLU A 332 -21.93 0.26 11.74
CA GLU A 332 -20.72 -0.45 11.29
C GLU A 332 -19.47 0.08 12.00
N GLN A 333 -19.36 1.40 12.20
CA GLN A 333 -18.29 2.01 12.98
C GLN A 333 -18.33 1.58 14.45
N GLU A 334 -19.49 1.69 15.09
CA GLU A 334 -19.71 1.26 16.47
C GLU A 334 -19.42 -0.25 16.66
N ARG A 335 -19.78 -1.09 15.69
CA ARG A 335 -19.47 -2.53 15.68
C ARG A 335 -17.97 -2.79 15.58
N ARG A 336 -17.24 -2.01 14.79
CA ARG A 336 -15.77 -2.11 14.70
C ARG A 336 -15.08 -1.74 16.00
N GLU A 337 -15.63 -0.82 16.78
CA GLU A 337 -15.10 -0.48 18.10
C GLU A 337 -15.32 -1.63 19.11
N LEU A 338 -16.51 -2.24 19.10
CA LEU A 338 -16.86 -3.33 20.03
C LEU A 338 -16.28 -4.71 19.65
N ARG A 339 -15.65 -4.86 18.49
CA ARG A 339 -15.13 -6.16 18.00
C ARG A 339 -14.18 -6.83 18.99
N ILE A 340 -13.40 -6.03 19.71
CA ILE A 340 -12.42 -6.48 20.73
C ILE A 340 -13.09 -7.29 21.84
N LEU A 341 -14.34 -6.97 22.21
CA LEU A 341 -15.08 -7.73 23.22
C LEU A 341 -15.30 -9.18 22.79
N VAL A 342 -15.63 -9.40 21.51
CA VAL A 342 -15.80 -10.75 20.96
C VAL A 342 -14.44 -11.45 20.87
N GLY A 343 -13.41 -10.76 20.36
CA GLY A 343 -12.06 -11.30 20.23
C GLY A 343 -11.39 -11.69 21.56
N THR A 344 -11.79 -11.07 22.67
CA THR A 344 -11.29 -11.42 24.01
C THR A 344 -11.57 -12.90 24.34
N ASN A 345 -12.66 -13.50 23.84
CA ASN A 345 -12.91 -14.94 24.00
C ASN A 345 -11.82 -15.80 23.34
N LEU A 346 -11.37 -15.41 22.14
CA LEU A 346 -10.31 -16.12 21.44
C LEU A 346 -8.97 -15.99 22.18
N VAL A 347 -8.68 -14.80 22.72
CA VAL A 347 -7.49 -14.58 23.56
C VAL A 347 -7.53 -15.49 24.79
N ARG A 348 -8.68 -15.65 25.44
CA ARG A 348 -8.81 -16.59 26.57
C ARG A 348 -8.57 -18.04 26.15
N LEU A 349 -9.01 -18.45 24.96
CA LEU A 349 -8.72 -19.80 24.46
C LEU A 349 -7.22 -20.03 24.22
N SER A 350 -6.48 -19.02 23.79
CA SER A 350 -5.02 -19.14 23.62
C SER A 350 -4.22 -19.08 24.93
N GLU A 351 -4.80 -18.53 26.00
CA GLU A 351 -4.16 -18.46 27.31
C GLU A 351 -4.22 -19.79 28.08
N LEU A 352 -5.03 -20.77 27.63
CA LEU A 352 -5.15 -22.09 28.26
C LEU A 352 -3.94 -22.96 27.90
N GLU A 353 -3.18 -23.38 28.90
CA GLU A 353 -1.91 -24.10 28.70
C GLU A 353 -2.15 -25.54 28.20
N CYS A 354 -3.23 -26.19 28.63
CA CYS A 354 -3.55 -27.58 28.26
C CYS A 354 -4.21 -27.74 26.87
N VAL A 355 -4.30 -26.66 26.07
CA VAL A 355 -4.83 -26.72 24.71
C VAL A 355 -3.71 -27.08 23.76
N ASN A 356 -3.49 -28.37 23.53
CA ASN A 356 -2.53 -28.87 22.55
C ASN A 356 -3.02 -28.70 21.09
N VAL A 357 -2.11 -28.92 20.12
CA VAL A 357 -2.40 -28.85 18.68
C VAL A 357 -3.58 -29.75 18.27
N GLU A 358 -3.69 -30.94 18.87
CA GLU A 358 -4.74 -31.91 18.54
C GLU A 358 -6.13 -31.44 18.99
N ARG A 359 -6.26 -30.93 20.22
CA ARG A 359 -7.51 -30.35 20.75
C ARG A 359 -7.89 -29.08 20.00
N TYR A 360 -6.90 -28.27 19.63
CA TYR A 360 -7.15 -27.11 18.77
C TYR A 360 -7.76 -27.53 17.43
N LYS A 361 -7.16 -28.51 16.76
CA LYS A 361 -7.62 -29.03 15.47
C LYS A 361 -8.98 -29.73 15.53
N THR A 362 -9.24 -30.52 16.58
CA THR A 362 -10.46 -31.34 16.65
C THR A 362 -11.66 -30.61 17.25
N ILE A 363 -11.46 -29.69 18.20
CA ILE A 363 -12.55 -29.06 18.97
C ILE A 363 -12.60 -27.56 18.71
N VAL A 364 -11.51 -26.84 18.97
CA VAL A 364 -11.51 -25.37 19.04
C VAL A 364 -11.71 -24.74 17.66
N LEU A 365 -10.84 -25.07 16.71
CA LEU A 365 -10.87 -24.50 15.37
C LEU A 365 -12.18 -24.83 14.63
N PRO A 366 -12.68 -26.07 14.59
CA PRO A 366 -13.93 -26.38 13.90
C PRO A 366 -15.12 -25.61 14.45
N LYS A 367 -15.26 -25.51 15.79
CA LYS A 367 -16.35 -24.76 16.43
C LYS A 367 -16.25 -23.26 16.13
N ILE A 368 -15.05 -22.68 16.11
CA ILE A 368 -14.85 -21.27 15.74
C ILE A 368 -15.19 -21.07 14.25
N MET A 369 -14.66 -21.92 13.36
CA MET A 369 -14.89 -21.86 11.92
C MET A 369 -16.38 -21.97 11.58
N GLU A 370 -17.12 -22.86 12.25
CA GLU A 370 -18.58 -22.97 12.11
C GLU A 370 -19.27 -21.64 12.38
N GLN A 371 -18.88 -20.92 13.44
CA GLN A 371 -19.46 -19.60 13.76
C GLN A 371 -19.07 -18.53 12.73
N VAL A 372 -17.85 -18.58 12.20
CA VAL A 372 -17.37 -17.62 11.19
C VAL A 372 -18.10 -17.82 9.86
N VAL A 373 -18.23 -19.07 9.39
CA VAL A 373 -18.91 -19.36 8.12
C VAL A 373 -20.42 -19.12 8.24
N SER A 374 -21.05 -19.53 9.36
CA SER A 374 -22.50 -19.40 9.54
C SER A 374 -22.99 -17.97 9.75
N CYS A 375 -22.14 -17.05 10.25
CA CYS A 375 -22.60 -15.69 10.57
C CYS A 375 -22.96 -14.84 9.34
N ARG A 376 -22.36 -15.13 8.18
CA ARG A 376 -22.58 -14.42 6.89
C ARG A 376 -22.49 -12.89 6.98
N ASP A 377 -21.78 -12.37 7.96
CA ASP A 377 -21.56 -10.94 8.17
C ASP A 377 -20.11 -10.58 7.81
N PRO A 378 -19.87 -9.66 6.86
CA PRO A 378 -18.52 -9.41 6.35
C PRO A 378 -17.56 -8.83 7.40
N ILE A 379 -18.04 -7.91 8.24
CA ILE A 379 -17.23 -7.28 9.30
C ILE A 379 -16.81 -8.32 10.33
N ALA A 380 -17.73 -9.21 10.72
CA ALA A 380 -17.45 -10.27 11.64
C ALA A 380 -16.49 -11.32 11.07
N GLN A 381 -16.72 -11.74 9.83
CA GLN A 381 -15.84 -12.69 9.16
C GLN A 381 -14.41 -12.16 9.00
N GLU A 382 -14.25 -10.92 8.55
CA GLU A 382 -12.94 -10.29 8.40
C GLU A 382 -12.18 -10.24 9.72
N TYR A 383 -12.81 -9.66 10.76
CA TYR A 383 -12.17 -9.50 12.06
C TYR A 383 -11.86 -10.83 12.75
N LEU A 384 -12.79 -11.79 12.74
CA LEU A 384 -12.59 -13.07 13.43
C LEU A 384 -11.48 -13.89 12.78
N MET A 385 -11.40 -13.90 11.45
CA MET A 385 -10.32 -14.59 10.74
C MET A 385 -8.95 -13.95 11.04
N GLU A 386 -8.85 -12.62 11.02
CA GLU A 386 -7.63 -11.92 11.43
C GLU A 386 -7.28 -12.18 12.90
N CYS A 387 -8.28 -12.19 13.78
CA CYS A 387 -8.08 -12.43 15.22
C CYS A 387 -7.55 -13.84 15.48
N ILE A 388 -8.03 -14.87 14.76
CA ILE A 388 -7.49 -16.24 14.83
C ILE A 388 -6.02 -16.25 14.42
N ILE A 389 -5.66 -15.56 13.34
CA ILE A 389 -4.27 -15.42 12.89
C ILE A 389 -3.44 -14.63 13.89
N GLN A 390 -3.99 -13.70 14.66
CA GLN A 390 -3.20 -12.91 15.61
C GLN A 390 -2.98 -13.63 16.95
N VAL A 391 -3.98 -14.38 17.40
CA VAL A 391 -4.08 -14.85 18.79
C VAL A 391 -3.45 -16.22 19.00
N PHE A 392 -3.69 -17.18 18.11
CA PHE A 392 -3.17 -18.55 18.27
C PHE A 392 -1.71 -18.67 17.81
N PRO A 393 -0.88 -19.58 18.36
CA PRO A 393 0.52 -19.73 17.98
C PRO A 393 0.71 -20.25 16.54
N ASP A 394 1.90 -20.02 15.97
CA ASP A 394 2.25 -20.36 14.59
C ASP A 394 2.19 -21.88 14.31
N GLU A 395 2.55 -22.70 15.29
CA GLU A 395 2.47 -24.16 15.22
C GLU A 395 1.05 -24.67 14.94
N TYR A 396 0.04 -23.97 15.44
CA TYR A 396 -1.36 -24.36 15.26
C TYR A 396 -1.76 -24.07 13.82
N HIS A 397 -1.38 -22.89 13.31
CA HIS A 397 -1.64 -22.50 11.93
C HIS A 397 -1.00 -23.48 10.95
N LEU A 398 0.26 -23.89 11.15
CA LEU A 398 0.96 -24.86 10.29
C LEU A 398 0.18 -26.18 10.14
N ASN A 399 -0.38 -26.70 11.24
CA ASN A 399 -1.11 -27.97 11.24
C ASN A 399 -2.55 -27.86 10.72
N THR A 400 -3.11 -26.64 10.66
CA THR A 400 -4.51 -26.39 10.26
C THR A 400 -4.65 -25.52 9.02
N LEU A 401 -3.58 -25.27 8.25
CA LEU A 401 -3.59 -24.42 7.05
C LEU A 401 -4.69 -24.80 6.07
N ASN A 402 -4.81 -26.09 5.76
CA ASN A 402 -5.80 -26.58 4.80
C ASN A 402 -7.23 -26.33 5.27
N GLU A 403 -7.52 -26.48 6.56
CA GLU A 403 -8.85 -26.23 7.12
C GLU A 403 -9.18 -24.73 7.12
N PHE A 404 -8.21 -23.90 7.51
CA PHE A 404 -8.34 -22.44 7.51
C PHE A 404 -8.53 -21.88 6.09
N LEU A 405 -7.73 -22.32 5.12
CA LEU A 405 -7.83 -21.88 3.72
C LEU A 405 -9.13 -22.37 3.06
N LYS A 406 -9.61 -23.56 3.40
CA LYS A 406 -10.94 -24.03 2.99
C LYS A 406 -12.04 -23.10 3.51
N ALA A 407 -11.98 -22.70 4.78
CA ALA A 407 -12.92 -21.75 5.36
C ALA A 407 -12.87 -20.38 4.67
N CYS A 408 -11.69 -19.89 4.26
CA CYS A 408 -11.54 -18.66 3.47
C CYS A 408 -12.36 -18.67 2.16
N ARG A 409 -12.54 -19.85 1.54
CA ARG A 409 -13.35 -20.00 0.31
C ARG A 409 -14.85 -19.86 0.57
N GLU A 410 -15.31 -20.18 1.78
CA GLU A 410 -16.72 -20.15 2.17
C GLU A 410 -17.19 -18.77 2.69
N LEU A 411 -16.26 -17.82 2.90
CA LEU A 411 -16.56 -16.47 3.35
C LEU A 411 -17.41 -15.69 2.32
N SER A 412 -18.15 -14.67 2.75
CA SER A 412 -18.94 -13.84 1.83
C SER A 412 -18.06 -13.04 0.87
N ALA A 413 -18.55 -12.77 -0.35
CA ALA A 413 -17.79 -12.10 -1.42
C ALA A 413 -17.31 -10.68 -1.10
N THR A 414 -17.95 -10.04 -0.12
CA THR A 414 -17.63 -8.69 0.35
C THR A 414 -16.50 -8.65 1.38
N VAL A 415 -16.03 -9.81 1.88
CA VAL A 415 -14.92 -9.87 2.84
C VAL A 415 -13.59 -9.60 2.13
N ASN A 416 -12.76 -8.77 2.73
CA ASN A 416 -11.41 -8.51 2.25
C ASN A 416 -10.46 -9.68 2.57
N ILE A 417 -10.48 -10.73 1.74
CA ILE A 417 -9.60 -11.90 1.90
C ILE A 417 -8.13 -11.54 1.73
N ARG A 418 -7.81 -10.50 0.94
CA ARG A 418 -6.43 -10.07 0.70
C ARG A 418 -5.72 -9.82 2.03
N ASN A 419 -6.32 -9.04 2.93
CA ASN A 419 -5.71 -8.70 4.21
C ASN A 419 -5.53 -9.94 5.11
N ILE A 420 -6.51 -10.86 5.12
CA ILE A 420 -6.46 -12.11 5.91
C ILE A 420 -5.29 -12.99 5.45
N LEU A 421 -5.20 -13.26 4.14
CA LEU A 421 -4.15 -14.13 3.60
C LEU A 421 -2.76 -13.50 3.69
N ILE A 422 -2.63 -12.20 3.44
CA ILE A 422 -1.34 -11.51 3.61
C ILE A 422 -0.90 -11.57 5.08
N SER A 423 -1.81 -11.33 6.03
CA SER A 423 -1.48 -11.42 7.46
C SER A 423 -1.00 -12.81 7.87
N LEU A 424 -1.62 -13.87 7.34
CA LEU A 424 -1.19 -15.25 7.59
C LEU A 424 0.19 -15.54 6.97
N ILE A 425 0.40 -15.13 5.71
CA ILE A 425 1.67 -15.36 5.01
C ILE A 425 2.81 -14.58 5.67
N ASP A 426 2.62 -13.31 5.98
CA ASP A 426 3.64 -12.47 6.60
C ASP A 426 4.01 -13.00 7.98
N ARG A 427 3.03 -13.49 8.73
CA ARG A 427 3.27 -14.10 10.05
C ARG A 427 4.13 -15.37 9.94
N LEU A 428 3.78 -16.29 9.04
CA LEU A 428 4.56 -17.51 8.81
C LEU A 428 5.95 -17.22 8.22
N THR A 429 6.04 -16.19 7.37
CA THR A 429 7.33 -15.71 6.83
C THR A 429 8.21 -15.19 7.95
N ALA A 430 7.65 -14.38 8.87
CA ALA A 430 8.38 -13.87 10.03
C ALA A 430 8.82 -15.02 10.96
N TYR A 431 7.96 -16.03 11.17
CA TYR A 431 8.29 -17.22 11.95
C TYR A 431 9.47 -18.00 11.36
N SER A 432 9.53 -18.15 10.03
CA SER A 432 10.67 -18.79 9.35
C SER A 432 11.99 -18.03 9.55
N THR A 433 11.94 -16.71 9.71
CA THR A 433 13.15 -15.87 9.85
C THR A 433 13.59 -15.67 11.30
N ARG A 434 12.81 -16.12 12.30
CA ARG A 434 12.95 -15.71 13.70
C ARG A 434 14.24 -16.21 14.38
N ASP A 435 14.86 -17.29 13.90
CA ASP A 435 16.04 -17.89 14.55
C ASP A 435 17.27 -18.10 13.64
N GLY A 436 17.28 -17.63 12.39
CA GLY A 436 18.43 -17.76 11.49
C GLY A 436 18.80 -19.20 11.07
N SER A 437 18.20 -20.21 11.69
CA SER A 437 18.18 -21.62 11.27
C SER A 437 16.96 -21.88 10.38
N GLN A 438 17.19 -22.34 9.15
CA GLN A 438 16.18 -22.71 8.14
C GLN A 438 15.24 -23.88 8.54
N GLN A 439 15.10 -24.20 9.84
CA GLN A 439 14.47 -25.42 10.34
C GLN A 439 13.34 -25.18 11.36
N ASN A 440 12.71 -24.00 11.37
CA ASN A 440 11.50 -23.82 12.18
C ASN A 440 10.25 -24.39 11.50
N ILE A 441 10.27 -24.59 10.17
CA ILE A 441 9.15 -25.19 9.43
C ILE A 441 9.45 -26.68 9.21
N PRO A 442 8.57 -27.60 9.62
CA PRO A 442 8.73 -29.02 9.33
C PRO A 442 8.82 -29.26 7.81
N GLU A 443 9.85 -29.98 7.35
CA GLU A 443 10.03 -30.31 5.92
C GLU A 443 8.83 -31.03 5.29
N ASN A 444 8.01 -31.69 6.13
CA ASN A 444 6.77 -32.34 5.71
C ASN A 444 5.69 -31.38 5.19
N ILE A 445 5.79 -30.07 5.48
CA ILE A 445 4.79 -29.07 5.09
C ILE A 445 5.38 -28.17 4.00
N GLN A 446 5.08 -28.48 2.75
CA GLN A 446 5.42 -27.63 1.60
C GLN A 446 4.50 -26.40 1.54
N LEU A 447 4.80 -25.39 2.37
CA LEU A 447 3.98 -24.17 2.50
C LEU A 447 3.70 -23.50 1.16
N PHE A 448 4.73 -23.41 0.30
CA PHE A 448 4.60 -22.73 -0.98
C PHE A 448 3.56 -23.40 -1.88
N ASP A 449 3.60 -24.73 -2.00
CA ASP A 449 2.68 -25.45 -2.88
C ASP A 449 1.24 -25.39 -2.34
N ILE A 450 1.05 -25.50 -1.01
CA ILE A 450 -0.26 -25.35 -0.36
C ILE A 450 -0.83 -23.94 -0.63
N PHE A 451 -0.07 -22.88 -0.34
CA PHE A 451 -0.55 -21.52 -0.57
C PHE A 451 -0.76 -21.21 -2.05
N SER A 452 0.12 -21.68 -2.93
CA SER A 452 -0.01 -21.46 -4.38
C SER A 452 -1.28 -22.11 -4.95
N GLU A 453 -1.60 -23.34 -4.54
CA GLU A 453 -2.82 -24.03 -4.98
C GLU A 453 -4.07 -23.37 -4.40
N GLN A 454 -4.09 -23.14 -3.08
CA GLN A 454 -5.26 -22.58 -2.40
C GLN A 454 -5.53 -21.13 -2.80
N ILE A 455 -4.52 -20.28 -3.02
CA ILE A 455 -4.72 -18.91 -3.52
C ILE A 455 -5.28 -18.96 -4.94
N ALA A 456 -4.79 -19.85 -5.81
CA ALA A 456 -5.35 -20.01 -7.14
C ALA A 456 -6.82 -20.44 -7.10
N GLU A 457 -7.20 -21.33 -6.18
CA GLU A 457 -8.60 -21.72 -5.95
C GLU A 457 -9.46 -20.57 -5.39
N VAL A 458 -8.94 -19.78 -4.44
CA VAL A 458 -9.63 -18.61 -3.86
C VAL A 458 -9.86 -17.54 -4.93
N VAL A 459 -8.88 -17.30 -5.82
CA VAL A 459 -9.05 -16.36 -6.94
C VAL A 459 -10.11 -16.86 -7.92
N LYS A 460 -10.15 -18.17 -8.21
CA LYS A 460 -11.18 -18.78 -9.09
C LYS A 460 -12.59 -18.74 -8.50
N SER A 461 -12.74 -18.89 -7.18
CA SER A 461 -14.06 -18.93 -6.54
C SER A 461 -14.72 -17.55 -6.43
N ARG A 462 -13.94 -16.46 -6.53
CA ARG A 462 -14.44 -15.08 -6.44
C ARG A 462 -14.81 -14.53 -7.81
N VAL A 463 -16.05 -14.04 -7.92
CA VAL A 463 -16.67 -13.63 -9.19
C VAL A 463 -16.08 -12.34 -9.78
N ASN A 464 -15.34 -11.53 -9.02
CA ASN A 464 -14.63 -10.33 -9.51
C ASN A 464 -13.65 -9.81 -8.45
N MET A 465 -12.46 -10.39 -8.34
CA MET A 465 -11.39 -9.84 -7.48
C MET A 465 -10.61 -8.76 -8.26
N PRO A 466 -10.37 -7.57 -7.67
CA PRO A 466 -9.56 -6.54 -8.31
C PRO A 466 -8.13 -7.04 -8.61
N PRO A 467 -7.53 -6.67 -9.76
CA PRO A 467 -6.18 -7.13 -10.12
C PRO A 467 -5.12 -6.68 -9.11
N GLU A 468 -5.30 -5.53 -8.46
CA GLU A 468 -4.41 -5.07 -7.38
C GLU A 468 -4.36 -6.03 -6.18
N ASP A 469 -5.48 -6.67 -5.85
CA ASP A 469 -5.56 -7.60 -4.73
C ASP A 469 -4.87 -8.92 -5.07
N ILE A 470 -5.03 -9.38 -6.32
CA ILE A 470 -4.33 -10.56 -6.82
C ILE A 470 -2.82 -10.34 -6.82
N VAL A 471 -2.34 -9.18 -7.29
CA VAL A 471 -0.91 -8.84 -7.26
C VAL A 471 -0.37 -8.74 -5.84
N ALA A 472 -1.14 -8.18 -4.91
CA ALA A 472 -0.72 -8.11 -3.51
C ALA A 472 -0.55 -9.52 -2.90
N LEU A 473 -1.46 -10.46 -3.22
CA LEU A 473 -1.31 -11.87 -2.82
C LEU A 473 -0.09 -12.53 -3.47
N GLN A 474 0.15 -12.30 -4.76
CA GLN A 474 1.35 -12.81 -5.43
C GLN A 474 2.63 -12.18 -4.86
N SER A 475 2.60 -10.93 -4.43
CA SER A 475 3.73 -10.26 -3.77
C SER A 475 4.05 -10.89 -2.42
N ALA A 476 3.03 -11.23 -1.63
CA ALA A 476 3.20 -11.96 -0.37
C ALA A 476 3.75 -13.38 -0.62
N LEU A 477 3.23 -14.09 -1.62
CA LEU A 477 3.76 -15.40 -2.06
C LEU A 477 5.21 -15.32 -2.52
N LEU A 478 5.57 -14.27 -3.27
CA LEU A 478 6.94 -14.04 -3.70
C LEU A 478 7.83 -13.84 -2.46
N ASN A 479 7.46 -12.93 -1.56
CA ASN A 479 8.19 -12.69 -0.31
C ASN A 479 8.37 -13.97 0.52
N LEU A 480 7.33 -14.80 0.64
CA LEU A 480 7.38 -16.11 1.30
C LEU A 480 8.40 -17.03 0.60
N SER A 481 8.33 -17.15 -0.74
CA SER A 481 9.23 -18.02 -1.50
C SER A 481 10.69 -17.61 -1.34
N LEU A 482 11.01 -16.31 -1.41
CA LEU A 482 12.39 -15.85 -1.35
C LEU A 482 12.99 -15.90 0.07
N LYS A 483 12.16 -15.68 1.10
CA LYS A 483 12.63 -15.71 2.50
C LYS A 483 12.69 -17.12 3.09
N CYS A 484 11.68 -17.95 2.81
CA CYS A 484 11.62 -19.30 3.36
C CYS A 484 12.44 -20.31 2.53
N TYR A 485 12.50 -20.13 1.20
CA TYR A 485 13.16 -21.08 0.28
C TYR A 485 14.22 -20.39 -0.57
N ARG A 486 15.21 -19.77 0.08
CA ARG A 486 16.25 -18.94 -0.57
C ARG A 486 16.97 -19.64 -1.72
N ASP A 487 17.21 -20.94 -1.60
CA ASP A 487 17.99 -21.73 -2.58
C ASP A 487 17.14 -22.28 -3.74
N GLN A 488 15.80 -22.19 -3.67
CA GLN A 488 14.88 -22.76 -4.66
C GLN A 488 14.28 -21.66 -5.55
N PHE A 489 15.04 -21.24 -6.55
CA PHE A 489 14.62 -20.23 -7.55
C PHE A 489 13.35 -20.60 -8.35
N GLU A 490 13.05 -21.90 -8.45
CA GLU A 490 11.86 -22.42 -9.15
C GLU A 490 10.54 -21.87 -8.58
N TYR A 491 10.45 -21.72 -7.26
CA TYR A 491 9.22 -21.22 -6.62
C TYR A 491 8.99 -19.73 -6.92
N GLY A 492 10.03 -18.91 -6.83
CA GLY A 492 9.96 -17.50 -7.25
C GLY A 492 9.60 -17.36 -8.74
N ASN A 493 10.19 -18.20 -9.60
CA ASN A 493 9.85 -18.24 -11.03
C ASN A 493 8.40 -18.63 -11.29
N LYS A 494 7.87 -19.63 -10.58
CA LYS A 494 6.46 -20.07 -10.70
C LYS A 494 5.47 -18.97 -10.30
N VAL A 495 5.77 -18.18 -9.26
CA VAL A 495 4.96 -17.01 -8.87
C VAL A 495 4.94 -15.95 -9.96
N LEU A 496 6.11 -15.61 -10.53
CA LEU A 496 6.22 -14.63 -11.61
C LEU A 496 5.51 -15.11 -12.88
N GLU A 497 5.65 -16.39 -13.24
CA GLU A 497 4.95 -17.02 -14.35
C GLU A 497 3.42 -16.97 -14.16
N ASN A 498 2.94 -17.34 -12.97
CA ASN A 498 1.52 -17.27 -12.65
C ASN A 498 1.00 -15.83 -12.72
N THR A 499 1.78 -14.86 -12.23
CA THR A 499 1.41 -13.45 -12.32
C THR A 499 1.25 -13.01 -13.77
N ARG A 500 2.18 -13.40 -14.67
CA ARG A 500 2.06 -13.10 -16.10
C ARG A 500 0.79 -13.73 -16.71
N LYS A 501 0.53 -15.02 -16.45
CA LYS A 501 -0.67 -15.71 -16.93
C LYS A 501 -1.97 -15.06 -16.45
N ILE A 502 -1.99 -14.55 -15.21
CA ILE A 502 -3.15 -13.85 -14.66
C ILE A 502 -3.40 -12.56 -15.44
N PHE A 503 -2.37 -11.77 -15.72
CA PHE A 503 -2.52 -10.54 -16.52
C PHE A 503 -2.88 -10.81 -17.98
N ASP A 504 -2.37 -11.89 -18.58
CA ASP A 504 -2.74 -12.29 -19.94
C ASP A 504 -4.23 -12.64 -20.06
N ASN A 505 -4.84 -13.15 -18.99
CA ASN A 505 -6.26 -13.48 -18.94
C ASN A 505 -7.16 -12.27 -18.61
N ILE A 506 -6.65 -11.32 -17.83
CA ILE A 506 -7.44 -10.15 -17.36
C ILE A 506 -7.36 -8.98 -18.34
N ALA A 507 -6.19 -8.72 -18.91
CA ALA A 507 -5.95 -7.61 -19.81
C ALA A 507 -5.82 -8.13 -21.25
N SER A 508 -6.82 -7.82 -22.08
CA SER A 508 -6.66 -7.92 -23.55
C SER A 508 -5.59 -6.96 -24.08
N ASP A 509 -5.23 -5.95 -23.29
CA ASP A 509 -4.13 -5.03 -23.55
C ASP A 509 -2.83 -5.57 -22.96
N THR A 510 -1.77 -5.57 -23.76
CA THR A 510 -0.43 -6.08 -23.38
C THR A 510 0.26 -5.32 -22.24
N GLN A 511 -0.25 -4.14 -21.84
CA GLN A 511 0.36 -3.28 -20.81
C GLN A 511 -0.65 -2.75 -19.80
N VAL A 512 -0.24 -2.69 -18.54
CA VAL A 512 -0.99 -2.05 -17.45
C VAL A 512 -0.89 -0.53 -17.60
N GLN A 513 -2.02 0.17 -17.53
CA GLN A 513 -2.06 1.63 -17.64
C GLN A 513 -1.27 2.32 -16.52
N THR A 514 -0.57 3.39 -16.89
CA THR A 514 0.27 4.22 -16.00
C THR A 514 -0.51 4.73 -14.79
N GLY A 515 0.05 4.58 -13.60
CA GLY A 515 -0.49 5.14 -12.35
C GLY A 515 -1.65 4.36 -11.72
N THR A 516 -2.07 3.22 -12.30
CA THR A 516 -3.07 2.35 -11.68
C THR A 516 -2.55 1.74 -10.37
N GLN A 517 -3.47 1.37 -9.47
CA GLN A 517 -3.10 0.74 -8.20
C GLN A 517 -2.41 -0.62 -8.42
N ALA A 518 -2.84 -1.38 -9.44
CA ALA A 518 -2.19 -2.62 -9.85
C ALA A 518 -0.72 -2.39 -10.29
N ALA A 519 -0.44 -1.32 -11.04
CA ALA A 519 0.94 -0.99 -11.44
C ALA A 519 1.83 -0.65 -10.23
N LYS A 520 1.29 0.07 -9.22
CA LYS A 520 2.02 0.35 -7.98
C LYS A 520 2.36 -0.91 -7.20
N GLU A 521 1.42 -1.84 -7.08
CA GLU A 521 1.68 -3.13 -6.41
C GLU A 521 2.64 -4.01 -7.22
N LEU A 522 2.57 -4.01 -8.56
CA LEU A 522 3.56 -4.70 -9.40
C LEU A 522 4.97 -4.15 -9.22
N VAL A 523 5.12 -2.82 -9.13
CA VAL A 523 6.42 -2.20 -8.84
C VAL A 523 6.94 -2.64 -7.48
N LYS A 524 6.08 -2.70 -6.44
CA LYS A 524 6.49 -3.24 -5.13
C LYS A 524 6.91 -4.69 -5.24
N MET A 525 6.16 -5.52 -5.96
CA MET A 525 6.47 -6.94 -6.18
C MET A 525 7.87 -7.13 -6.78
N LEU A 526 8.20 -6.36 -7.83
CA LEU A 526 9.49 -6.45 -8.52
C LEU A 526 10.67 -5.94 -7.67
N LYS A 527 10.41 -5.09 -6.66
CA LYS A 527 11.45 -4.66 -5.71
C LYS A 527 11.82 -5.74 -4.69
N ILE A 528 10.88 -6.62 -4.32
CA ILE A 528 11.12 -7.67 -3.31
C ILE A 528 12.33 -8.58 -3.66
N PRO A 529 12.46 -9.13 -4.90
CA PRO A 529 13.65 -9.89 -5.29
C PRO A 529 14.95 -9.10 -5.21
N ILE A 530 14.92 -7.81 -5.57
CA ILE A 530 16.11 -6.94 -5.60
C ILE A 530 16.62 -6.69 -4.18
N ASP A 531 15.72 -6.58 -3.21
CA ASP A 531 16.06 -6.38 -1.81
C ASP A 531 16.61 -7.67 -1.18
N CYS A 532 15.98 -8.82 -1.44
CA CYS A 532 16.32 -10.10 -0.82
C CYS A 532 17.56 -10.78 -1.42
N TYR A 533 17.78 -10.65 -2.73
CA TYR A 533 18.87 -11.31 -3.45
C TYR A 533 19.92 -10.33 -3.97
N ASP A 534 21.08 -10.87 -4.36
CA ASP A 534 22.00 -10.16 -5.23
C ASP A 534 21.47 -10.20 -6.67
N ILE A 535 21.86 -9.20 -7.48
CA ILE A 535 21.35 -9.09 -8.85
C ILE A 535 21.64 -10.34 -9.68
N ILE A 536 22.76 -11.02 -9.42
CA ILE A 536 23.14 -12.25 -10.11
C ILE A 536 22.09 -13.35 -9.95
N ASP A 537 21.51 -13.44 -8.75
CA ASP A 537 20.46 -14.41 -8.45
C ASP A 537 19.11 -13.97 -9.03
N VAL A 538 18.82 -12.66 -9.04
CA VAL A 538 17.65 -12.11 -9.73
C VAL A 538 17.70 -12.38 -11.24
N LEU A 539 18.88 -12.33 -11.86
CA LEU A 539 19.06 -12.63 -13.28
C LEU A 539 18.73 -14.09 -13.63
N LYS A 540 18.79 -15.02 -12.67
CA LYS A 540 18.35 -16.42 -12.87
C LYS A 540 16.83 -16.56 -12.98
N LEU A 541 16.07 -15.51 -12.66
CA LEU A 541 14.61 -15.52 -12.74
C LEU A 541 14.13 -15.23 -14.18
N ASN A 542 13.96 -16.30 -14.97
CA ASN A 542 13.58 -16.21 -16.39
C ASN A 542 12.30 -15.38 -16.65
N HIS A 543 11.32 -15.46 -15.75
CA HIS A 543 10.02 -14.79 -15.91
C HIS A 543 10.01 -13.34 -15.39
N TYR A 544 11.06 -12.89 -14.71
CA TYR A 544 11.15 -11.53 -14.17
C TYR A 544 11.07 -10.47 -15.28
N LYS A 545 11.78 -10.70 -16.38
CA LYS A 545 11.74 -9.85 -17.58
C LYS A 545 10.33 -9.72 -18.17
N LEU A 546 9.60 -10.83 -18.24
CA LEU A 546 8.25 -10.87 -18.82
C LEU A 546 7.25 -10.07 -17.97
N VAL A 547 7.40 -10.11 -16.65
CA VAL A 547 6.59 -9.29 -15.74
C VAL A 547 6.97 -7.81 -15.84
N LEU A 548 8.26 -7.48 -15.98
CA LEU A 548 8.70 -6.09 -16.20
C LEU A 548 8.09 -5.49 -17.48
N GLN A 549 7.90 -6.30 -18.54
CA GLN A 549 7.28 -5.87 -19.79
C GLN A 549 5.77 -5.53 -19.67
N LEU A 550 5.09 -5.99 -18.61
CA LEU A 550 3.69 -5.61 -18.33
C LEU A 550 3.53 -4.15 -17.92
N LEU A 551 4.58 -3.54 -17.38
CA LEU A 551 4.55 -2.18 -16.86
C LEU A 551 4.69 -1.15 -17.99
N SER A 552 4.03 0.00 -17.83
CA SER A 552 4.24 1.19 -18.66
C SER A 552 5.65 1.77 -18.48
N TYR A 553 6.06 2.65 -19.40
CA TYR A 553 7.40 3.24 -19.43
C TYR A 553 7.84 3.85 -18.09
N ARG A 554 6.96 4.62 -17.43
CA ARG A 554 7.28 5.34 -16.18
C ARG A 554 7.61 4.40 -15.02
N GLU A 555 6.83 3.34 -14.87
CA GLU A 555 6.99 2.33 -13.82
C GLU A 555 8.19 1.44 -14.10
N ARG A 556 8.42 1.05 -15.37
CA ARG A 556 9.65 0.35 -15.78
C ARG A 556 10.89 1.17 -15.46
N HIS A 557 10.89 2.45 -15.79
CA HIS A 557 11.98 3.38 -15.50
C HIS A 557 12.28 3.44 -13.99
N THR A 558 11.24 3.54 -13.16
CA THR A 558 11.38 3.53 -11.69
C THR A 558 12.03 2.24 -11.16
N VAL A 559 11.63 1.08 -11.69
CA VAL A 559 12.23 -0.22 -11.31
C VAL A 559 13.68 -0.31 -11.78
N CYS A 560 13.99 0.14 -12.99
CA CYS A 560 15.35 0.13 -13.53
C CYS A 560 16.31 1.00 -12.69
N MET A 561 15.88 2.19 -12.29
CA MET A 561 16.66 3.05 -11.39
C MET A 561 16.92 2.38 -10.04
N TYR A 562 15.92 1.67 -9.50
CA TYR A 562 16.07 0.90 -8.28
C TYR A 562 17.07 -0.25 -8.42
N ILE A 563 17.05 -0.97 -9.55
CA ILE A 563 18.03 -2.01 -9.86
C ILE A 563 19.45 -1.44 -9.86
N ILE A 564 19.69 -0.31 -10.55
CA ILE A 564 21.03 0.29 -10.61
C ILE A 564 21.51 0.72 -9.22
N ASN A 565 20.67 1.42 -8.46
CA ASN A 565 21.04 1.87 -7.12
C ASN A 565 21.36 0.68 -6.20
N SER A 566 20.56 -0.40 -6.25
CA SER A 566 20.83 -1.61 -5.47
C SER A 566 22.18 -2.26 -5.86
N ILE A 567 22.52 -2.30 -7.15
CA ILE A 567 23.81 -2.83 -7.62
C ILE A 567 24.98 -1.98 -7.10
N LEU A 568 24.83 -0.66 -7.12
CA LEU A 568 25.84 0.28 -6.67
C LEU A 568 25.99 0.24 -5.14
N ASP A 569 24.90 0.20 -4.39
CA ASP A 569 24.88 0.16 -2.92
C ASP A 569 25.52 -1.13 -2.38
N LYS A 570 25.27 -2.27 -3.06
CA LYS A 570 25.85 -3.58 -2.71
C LYS A 570 27.25 -3.80 -3.32
N GLU A 571 27.75 -2.88 -4.16
CA GLU A 571 28.98 -3.00 -4.95
C GLU A 571 29.13 -4.36 -5.68
N THR A 572 28.02 -4.92 -6.17
CA THR A 572 28.03 -6.25 -6.80
C THR A 572 28.85 -6.23 -8.10
N VAL A 573 29.74 -7.20 -8.26
CA VAL A 573 30.57 -7.36 -9.46
C VAL A 573 29.90 -8.34 -10.40
N ILE A 574 29.74 -7.96 -11.67
CA ILE A 574 29.16 -8.83 -12.70
C ILE A 574 30.28 -9.39 -13.59
N PRO A 575 30.62 -10.68 -13.46
CA PRO A 575 31.79 -11.25 -14.11
C PRO A 575 31.55 -11.74 -15.54
N THR A 576 30.31 -12.07 -15.93
CA THR A 576 30.06 -12.73 -17.23
C THR A 576 29.35 -11.84 -18.26
N ALA A 577 29.75 -12.01 -19.52
CA ALA A 577 29.14 -11.33 -20.67
C ALA A 577 27.64 -11.63 -20.84
N GLU A 578 27.21 -12.84 -20.51
CA GLU A 578 25.80 -13.25 -20.56
C GLU A 578 24.97 -12.50 -19.52
N GLN A 579 25.45 -12.41 -18.27
CA GLN A 579 24.78 -11.66 -17.20
C GLN A 579 24.70 -10.16 -17.53
N VAL A 580 25.74 -9.58 -18.14
CA VAL A 580 25.72 -8.18 -18.60
C VAL A 580 24.64 -7.98 -19.68
N THR A 581 24.54 -8.91 -20.63
CA THR A 581 23.49 -8.87 -21.67
C THR A 581 22.10 -8.96 -21.05
N GLN A 582 21.86 -9.90 -20.14
CA GLN A 582 20.58 -10.05 -19.43
C GLN A 582 20.25 -8.80 -18.61
N LEU A 583 21.23 -8.20 -17.93
CA LEU A 583 21.02 -6.96 -17.19
C LEU A 583 20.65 -5.79 -18.10
N PHE A 584 21.31 -5.67 -19.26
CA PHE A 584 20.95 -4.65 -20.25
C PHE A 584 19.54 -4.84 -20.80
N GLU A 585 19.10 -6.09 -20.96
CA GLU A 585 17.71 -6.38 -21.35
C GLU A 585 16.69 -5.95 -20.28
N LEU A 586 17.06 -5.96 -18.99
CA LEU A 586 16.21 -5.43 -17.91
C LEU A 586 16.21 -3.90 -17.90
N ILE A 587 17.36 -3.26 -18.15
CA ILE A 587 17.57 -1.82 -18.02
C ILE A 587 17.31 -1.06 -19.35
N LEU A 588 16.63 -1.69 -20.32
CA LEU A 588 16.43 -1.11 -21.66
C LEU A 588 15.85 0.30 -21.66
N THR A 589 14.99 0.67 -20.69
CA THR A 589 14.43 2.02 -20.60
C THR A 589 15.47 3.11 -20.36
N LEU A 590 16.56 2.80 -19.63
CA LEU A 590 17.64 3.75 -19.34
C LEU A 590 18.70 3.78 -20.45
N ILE A 591 18.71 2.78 -21.34
CA ILE A 591 19.71 2.62 -22.39
C ILE A 591 19.18 3.07 -23.75
N ILE A 592 17.94 2.73 -24.11
CA ILE A 592 17.33 3.02 -25.42
C ILE A 592 16.04 3.83 -25.21
N ASP A 593 15.80 4.82 -26.07
CA ASP A 593 14.50 5.49 -26.15
C ASP A 593 13.45 4.50 -26.66
N GLN A 594 12.49 4.13 -25.80
CA GLN A 594 11.42 3.20 -26.18
C GLN A 594 10.30 3.92 -26.94
N ASN A 595 9.64 3.21 -27.85
CA ASN A 595 8.53 3.73 -28.66
C ASN A 595 7.31 4.16 -27.81
N ASP A 596 7.13 3.56 -26.61
CA ASP A 596 6.09 3.91 -25.64
C ASP A 596 6.44 5.14 -24.79
N SER A 597 7.62 5.72 -24.99
CA SER A 597 8.00 6.98 -24.34
C SER A 597 7.11 8.10 -24.89
N PRO A 598 6.46 8.93 -24.05
CA PRO A 598 5.65 10.02 -24.53
C PRO A 598 6.53 10.96 -25.38
N LEU A 599 6.30 10.91 -26.70
CA LEU A 599 7.06 11.57 -27.77
C LEU A 599 7.15 13.11 -27.64
N GLU A 600 6.57 13.72 -26.61
CA GLU A 600 6.57 15.17 -26.35
C GLU A 600 7.19 15.60 -25.01
N THR A 601 7.62 14.66 -24.16
CA THR A 601 8.12 14.96 -22.80
C THR A 601 9.66 15.10 -22.73
N SER A 602 10.36 14.84 -23.84
CA SER A 602 11.82 14.78 -23.94
C SER A 602 12.55 16.13 -23.98
N ARG A 603 11.89 17.26 -23.69
CA ARG A 603 12.58 18.58 -23.64
C ARG A 603 12.25 19.50 -22.47
N GLN A 604 11.23 19.23 -21.64
CA GLN A 604 10.74 20.26 -20.70
C GLN A 604 10.33 19.81 -19.28
N THR A 605 10.34 18.51 -18.93
CA THR A 605 9.84 18.08 -17.60
C THR A 605 10.71 17.11 -16.81
N ILE A 606 11.77 16.56 -17.41
CA ILE A 606 12.92 16.05 -16.66
C ILE A 606 13.84 17.27 -16.58
N THR A 607 14.15 17.77 -15.39
CA THR A 607 15.20 18.80 -15.32
C THR A 607 16.44 18.19 -15.99
N ASN A 608 17.20 18.95 -16.78
CA ASN A 608 18.44 18.43 -17.36
C ASN A 608 19.34 17.76 -16.29
N GLU A 609 19.16 18.12 -15.02
CA GLU A 609 19.80 17.53 -13.85
C GLU A 609 19.38 16.06 -13.61
N ASP A 610 18.09 15.73 -13.56
CA ASP A 610 17.61 14.35 -13.37
C ASP A 610 18.14 13.41 -14.46
N PHE A 611 18.10 13.83 -15.73
CA PHE A 611 18.64 13.03 -16.84
C PHE A 611 20.17 12.83 -16.73
N VAL A 612 20.89 13.86 -16.28
CA VAL A 612 22.34 13.77 -16.05
C VAL A 612 22.65 12.82 -14.89
N GLU A 613 21.88 12.86 -13.81
CA GLU A 613 22.02 11.93 -12.69
C GLU A 613 21.78 10.48 -13.13
N GLU A 614 20.72 10.22 -13.89
CA GLU A 614 20.42 8.90 -14.46
C GLU A 614 21.59 8.36 -15.29
N GLN A 615 22.09 9.16 -16.23
CA GLN A 615 23.19 8.73 -17.10
C GLN A 615 24.52 8.58 -16.33
N ASN A 616 24.73 9.37 -15.28
CA ASN A 616 25.86 9.20 -14.38
C ASN A 616 25.78 7.88 -13.60
N LEU A 617 24.58 7.44 -13.20
CA LEU A 617 24.39 6.14 -12.55
C LEU A 617 24.68 4.98 -13.51
N VAL A 618 24.24 5.07 -14.77
CA VAL A 618 24.60 4.08 -15.81
C VAL A 618 26.11 4.07 -16.08
N ALA A 619 26.74 5.25 -16.11
CA ALA A 619 28.18 5.36 -16.25
C ALA A 619 28.95 4.74 -15.07
N ARG A 620 28.43 4.89 -13.83
CA ARG A 620 28.98 4.23 -12.63
C ARG A 620 28.76 2.71 -12.68
N LEU A 621 27.59 2.25 -13.09
CA LEU A 621 27.25 0.83 -13.24
C LEU A 621 28.26 0.11 -14.13
N CYS A 622 28.72 0.77 -15.21
CA CYS A 622 29.74 0.20 -16.07
C CYS A 622 30.97 -0.25 -15.26
N ASN A 623 31.40 0.49 -14.23
CA ASN A 623 32.58 0.18 -13.42
C ASN A 623 32.44 -1.09 -12.58
N ASN A 624 31.22 -1.59 -12.39
CA ASN A 624 30.93 -2.84 -11.71
C ASN A 624 31.03 -4.05 -12.66
N PHE A 625 31.09 -3.84 -13.97
CA PHE A 625 31.31 -4.91 -14.96
C PHE A 625 32.80 -5.26 -15.04
N LYS A 626 33.23 -6.15 -14.15
CA LYS A 626 34.62 -6.61 -14.06
C LYS A 626 34.66 -8.13 -14.03
N ALA A 627 35.42 -8.71 -14.97
CA ALA A 627 35.86 -10.08 -14.95
C ALA A 627 37.27 -10.13 -14.33
N PRO A 628 37.42 -10.40 -13.02
CA PRO A 628 38.73 -10.42 -12.37
C PRO A 628 39.60 -11.60 -12.83
N ASN A 629 39.01 -12.72 -13.24
CA ASN A 629 39.75 -13.94 -13.51
C ASN A 629 40.10 -14.13 -14.98
N ASP A 630 39.36 -13.50 -15.90
CA ASP A 630 39.54 -13.67 -17.34
C ASP A 630 39.56 -12.32 -18.09
N PRO A 631 40.72 -11.90 -18.64
CA PRO A 631 40.83 -10.65 -19.40
C PRO A 631 40.13 -10.71 -20.78
N ASP A 632 39.96 -11.89 -21.37
CA ASP A 632 39.27 -12.05 -22.66
C ASP A 632 37.75 -11.88 -22.46
N GLN A 633 37.21 -12.39 -21.35
CA GLN A 633 35.84 -12.13 -20.93
C GLN A 633 35.59 -10.63 -20.68
N GLN A 634 36.55 -9.91 -20.09
CA GLN A 634 36.45 -8.45 -19.95
C GLN A 634 36.37 -7.75 -21.31
N TYR A 635 37.13 -8.20 -22.31
CA TYR A 635 37.05 -7.66 -23.67
C TYR A 635 35.67 -7.90 -24.29
N HIS A 636 35.09 -9.09 -24.10
CA HIS A 636 33.74 -9.39 -24.55
C HIS A 636 32.67 -8.51 -23.88
N ILE A 637 32.78 -8.28 -22.57
CA ILE A 637 31.90 -7.36 -21.83
C ILE A 637 31.97 -5.96 -22.43
N ILE A 638 33.17 -5.40 -22.63
CA ILE A 638 33.37 -4.07 -23.21
C ILE A 638 32.74 -3.97 -24.61
N LYS A 639 32.88 -5.01 -25.42
CA LYS A 639 32.29 -5.05 -26.77
C LYS A 639 30.76 -5.07 -26.72
N ILE A 640 30.16 -5.84 -25.81
CA ILE A 640 28.70 -5.86 -25.61
C ILE A 640 28.22 -4.49 -25.15
N CYS A 641 28.91 -3.85 -24.20
CA CYS A 641 28.59 -2.49 -23.76
C CYS A 641 28.63 -1.50 -24.93
N GLN A 642 29.65 -1.56 -25.78
CA GLN A 642 29.71 -0.73 -26.97
C GLN A 642 28.49 -0.95 -27.89
N ASP A 643 28.19 -2.21 -28.23
CA ASP A 643 27.14 -2.56 -29.17
C ASP A 643 25.75 -2.13 -28.65
N THR A 644 25.50 -2.23 -27.34
CA THR A 644 24.23 -1.80 -26.73
C THR A 644 24.11 -0.28 -26.64
N PHE A 645 25.14 0.42 -26.15
CA PHE A 645 25.08 1.89 -26.01
C PHE A 645 25.06 2.62 -27.35
N LYS A 646 25.58 2.01 -28.42
CA LYS A 646 25.45 2.53 -29.78
C LYS A 646 23.99 2.79 -30.19
N ASN A 647 23.05 2.02 -29.65
CA ASN A 647 21.63 2.15 -29.94
C ASN A 647 20.91 3.23 -29.10
N GLY A 648 21.57 3.80 -28.08
CA GLY A 648 20.97 4.73 -27.12
C GLY A 648 20.96 6.21 -27.52
N GLY A 649 21.56 6.56 -28.66
CA GLY A 649 21.62 7.95 -29.14
C GLY A 649 22.79 8.77 -28.56
N LEU A 650 23.10 9.89 -29.22
CA LEU A 650 24.33 10.65 -28.99
C LEU A 650 24.39 11.32 -27.61
N GLU A 651 23.26 11.80 -27.06
CA GLU A 651 23.25 12.49 -25.76
C GLU A 651 23.63 11.58 -24.58
N ARG A 652 23.22 10.31 -24.61
CA ARG A 652 23.57 9.30 -23.59
C ARG A 652 25.01 8.82 -23.71
N MET A 653 25.54 8.75 -24.94
CA MET A 653 26.92 8.33 -25.22
C MET A 653 27.95 9.24 -24.53
N ARG A 654 27.64 10.53 -24.36
CA ARG A 654 28.51 11.51 -23.69
C ARG A 654 28.96 11.06 -22.30
N PHE A 655 28.09 10.37 -21.57
CA PHE A 655 28.33 9.95 -20.19
C PHE A 655 28.86 8.52 -20.08
N THR A 656 28.38 7.62 -20.93
CA THR A 656 28.70 6.18 -20.86
C THR A 656 30.03 5.80 -21.52
N TYR A 657 30.37 6.41 -22.66
CA TYR A 657 31.59 6.06 -23.41
C TYR A 657 32.90 6.37 -22.66
N PRO A 658 33.05 7.50 -21.94
CA PRO A 658 34.25 7.74 -21.14
C PRO A 658 34.54 6.60 -20.14
N SER A 659 33.51 6.06 -19.48
CA SER A 659 33.65 4.96 -18.53
C SER A 659 34.15 3.68 -19.22
N ILE A 660 33.61 3.37 -20.42
CA ILE A 660 34.04 2.21 -21.21
C ILE A 660 35.48 2.37 -21.70
N ILE A 661 35.85 3.56 -22.16
CA ILE A 661 37.21 3.87 -22.61
C ILE A 661 38.21 3.71 -21.46
N MET A 662 37.87 4.19 -20.27
CA MET A 662 38.72 4.02 -19.08
C MET A 662 38.89 2.55 -18.70
N GLN A 663 37.84 1.73 -18.84
CA GLN A 663 37.95 0.29 -18.64
C GLN A 663 38.78 -0.41 -19.73
N ALA A 664 38.64 0.02 -20.98
CA ALA A 664 39.46 -0.48 -22.07
C ALA A 664 40.95 -0.17 -21.83
N TYR A 665 41.30 1.03 -21.36
CA TYR A 665 42.66 1.37 -20.95
C TYR A 665 43.12 0.57 -19.71
N ALA A 666 42.27 0.39 -18.70
CA ALA A 666 42.62 -0.47 -17.57
C ALA A 666 42.91 -1.92 -18.01
N LEU A 667 42.15 -2.43 -18.99
CA LEU A 667 42.34 -3.76 -19.55
C LEU A 667 43.64 -3.88 -20.33
N THR A 668 44.07 -2.84 -21.07
CA THR A 668 45.36 -2.87 -21.78
C THR A 668 46.55 -2.97 -20.82
N PHE A 669 46.50 -2.27 -19.67
CA PHE A 669 47.50 -2.45 -18.60
C PHE A 669 47.47 -3.87 -18.01
N ARG A 670 46.29 -4.48 -17.91
CA ARG A 670 46.13 -5.85 -17.43
C ARG A 670 46.76 -6.88 -18.39
N TYR A 671 46.55 -6.71 -19.69
CA TYR A 671 47.23 -7.52 -20.71
C TYR A 671 48.75 -7.38 -20.64
N LYS A 672 49.27 -6.16 -20.38
CA LYS A 672 50.71 -5.93 -20.20
C LYS A 672 51.28 -6.72 -19.02
N ASN A 673 50.55 -6.81 -17.91
CA ASN A 673 50.98 -7.59 -16.74
C ASN A 673 50.98 -9.11 -17.01
N ILE A 674 50.16 -9.58 -17.96
CA ILE A 674 50.01 -10.99 -18.34
C ILE A 674 50.89 -11.35 -19.57
N ARG A 675 51.83 -10.47 -19.97
CA ARG A 675 52.68 -10.63 -21.17
C ARG A 675 53.44 -11.97 -21.27
N GLU A 676 53.70 -12.63 -20.15
CA GLU A 676 54.44 -13.91 -20.10
C GLU A 676 53.54 -15.12 -20.39
N GLN A 677 52.22 -14.97 -20.28
CA GLN A 677 51.25 -16.06 -20.44
C GLN A 677 50.52 -16.04 -21.79
N ASP A 678 50.42 -14.89 -22.45
CA ASP A 678 49.71 -14.73 -23.73
C ASP A 678 50.61 -14.11 -24.79
N GLU A 679 51.04 -14.91 -25.77
CA GLU A 679 51.85 -14.44 -26.91
C GLU A 679 51.12 -13.41 -27.81
N LYS A 680 49.79 -13.34 -27.75
CA LYS A 680 48.96 -12.45 -28.61
C LYS A 680 48.55 -11.15 -27.91
N TRP A 681 49.10 -10.85 -26.73
CA TRP A 681 48.72 -9.69 -25.93
C TRP A 681 48.83 -8.36 -26.71
N GLU A 682 49.86 -8.19 -27.54
CA GLU A 682 50.05 -6.96 -28.33
C GLU A 682 48.94 -6.73 -29.37
N LYS A 683 48.53 -7.79 -30.08
CA LYS A 683 47.43 -7.70 -31.06
C LYS A 683 46.10 -7.39 -30.37
N LYS A 684 45.89 -7.89 -29.14
CA LYS A 684 44.71 -7.57 -28.32
C LYS A 684 44.74 -6.10 -27.87
N CYS A 685 45.89 -5.60 -27.42
CA CYS A 685 46.07 -4.18 -27.09
C CYS A 685 45.84 -3.25 -28.30
N GLN A 686 46.35 -3.60 -29.48
CA GLN A 686 46.11 -2.82 -30.71
C GLN A 686 44.61 -2.74 -31.05
N LYS A 687 43.89 -3.87 -30.96
CA LYS A 687 42.43 -3.89 -31.16
C LYS A 687 41.68 -3.03 -30.14
N LEU A 688 42.11 -3.02 -28.88
CA LEU A 688 41.55 -2.17 -27.84
C LEU A 688 41.79 -0.68 -28.12
N PHE A 689 42.98 -0.30 -28.58
CA PHE A 689 43.24 1.09 -28.97
C PHE A 689 42.45 1.51 -30.21
N GLN A 690 42.32 0.64 -31.21
CA GLN A 690 41.44 0.88 -32.36
C GLN A 690 39.98 1.07 -31.93
N LEU A 691 39.51 0.26 -30.98
CA LEU A 691 38.19 0.40 -30.38
C LEU A 691 38.02 1.75 -29.66
N CYS A 692 38.98 2.15 -28.81
CA CYS A 692 38.95 3.46 -28.16
C CYS A 692 38.93 4.60 -29.18
N ASN A 693 39.73 4.52 -30.24
CA ASN A 693 39.75 5.50 -31.33
C ASN A 693 38.37 5.65 -31.99
N GLN A 694 37.70 4.53 -32.28
CA GLN A 694 36.35 4.54 -32.84
C GLN A 694 35.33 5.20 -31.90
N LEU A 695 35.39 4.88 -30.60
CA LEU A 695 34.50 5.46 -29.58
C LEU A 695 34.73 6.97 -29.42
N ILE A 696 35.98 7.43 -29.37
CA ILE A 696 36.29 8.86 -29.24
C ILE A 696 35.86 9.62 -30.50
N ASN A 697 36.05 9.05 -31.70
CA ASN A 697 35.57 9.64 -32.95
C ASN A 697 34.04 9.71 -33.06
N THR A 698 33.30 8.87 -32.34
CA THR A 698 31.84 9.07 -32.23
C THR A 698 31.48 10.19 -31.27
N LEU A 699 32.28 10.45 -30.24
CA LEU A 699 32.08 11.56 -29.30
C LEU A 699 32.44 12.93 -29.89
N THR A 700 33.38 13.01 -30.82
CA THR A 700 33.71 14.29 -31.49
C THR A 700 32.54 14.87 -32.29
N LYS A 701 31.55 14.05 -32.65
CA LYS A 701 30.31 14.49 -33.31
C LYS A 701 29.36 15.29 -32.40
N LEU A 702 29.61 15.33 -31.09
CA LEU A 702 28.74 15.95 -30.07
C LEU A 702 29.07 17.42 -29.75
N GLU A 703 29.95 18.06 -30.53
CA GLU A 703 30.38 19.47 -30.37
C GLU A 703 31.05 19.81 -29.00
N THR A 704 31.19 18.85 -28.08
CA THR A 704 31.97 19.01 -26.86
C THR A 704 33.43 18.66 -27.11
N ASN A 705 34.27 19.65 -27.42
CA ASN A 705 35.65 19.39 -27.83
C ASN A 705 36.61 19.05 -26.66
N ASP A 706 36.30 19.40 -25.41
CA ASP A 706 37.21 19.21 -24.26
C ASP A 706 37.30 17.74 -23.81
N LEU A 707 36.18 17.02 -23.77
CA LEU A 707 36.15 15.63 -23.30
C LEU A 707 36.89 14.66 -24.24
N PRO A 708 36.66 14.64 -25.57
CA PRO A 708 37.41 13.80 -26.50
C PRO A 708 38.91 14.12 -26.51
N LEU A 709 39.28 15.40 -26.39
CA LEU A 709 40.68 15.83 -26.30
C LEU A 709 41.38 15.18 -25.11
N ARG A 710 40.77 15.21 -23.91
CA ARG A 710 41.33 14.55 -22.72
C ARG A 710 41.44 13.03 -22.88
N LEU A 711 40.44 12.39 -23.50
CA LEU A 711 40.44 10.95 -23.72
C LEU A 711 41.51 10.49 -24.72
N TYR A 712 41.77 11.28 -25.77
CA TYR A 712 42.88 11.04 -26.70
C TYR A 712 44.24 11.19 -26.01
N LEU A 713 44.41 12.23 -25.18
CA LEU A 713 45.65 12.43 -24.43
C LEU A 713 45.91 11.31 -23.41
N GLN A 714 44.87 10.84 -22.73
CA GLN A 714 44.97 9.66 -21.86
C GLN A 714 45.31 8.40 -22.66
N GLY A 715 44.76 8.23 -23.86
CA GLY A 715 45.11 7.14 -24.77
C GLY A 715 46.57 7.17 -25.20
N ALA A 716 47.10 8.35 -25.52
CA ALA A 716 48.51 8.53 -25.86
C ALA A 716 49.45 8.19 -24.68
N LEU A 717 49.08 8.57 -23.45
CA LEU A 717 49.81 8.18 -22.25
C LEU A 717 49.76 6.67 -22.01
N ALA A 718 48.58 6.06 -22.10
CA ALA A 718 48.41 4.62 -21.93
C ALA A 718 49.22 3.83 -22.99
N ALA A 719 49.19 4.26 -24.25
CA ALA A 719 50.00 3.67 -25.32
C ALA A 719 51.50 3.79 -25.01
N SER A 720 51.96 4.96 -24.56
CA SER A 720 53.37 5.19 -24.19
C SER A 720 53.84 4.31 -23.03
N GLU A 721 52.99 4.08 -22.02
CA GLU A 721 53.38 3.28 -20.86
C GLU A 721 53.43 1.80 -21.19
N ILE A 722 52.61 1.29 -22.12
CA ILE A 722 52.59 -0.13 -22.48
C ILE A 722 53.84 -0.54 -23.24
N GLY A 723 54.32 0.28 -24.16
CA GLY A 723 55.59 0.06 -24.87
C GLY A 723 55.57 -1.08 -25.89
N SER A 724 54.45 -1.32 -26.58
CA SER A 724 54.38 -2.23 -27.74
C SER A 724 55.13 -1.67 -28.96
N GLU A 725 55.54 -2.51 -29.92
CA GLU A 725 56.30 -2.08 -31.12
C GLU A 725 55.59 -0.94 -31.91
N ASN A 726 54.26 -0.99 -32.02
CA ASN A 726 53.46 0.04 -32.70
C ASN A 726 52.94 1.16 -31.77
N ALA A 727 53.40 1.22 -30.52
CA ALA A 727 52.92 2.21 -29.55
C ALA A 727 53.21 3.64 -29.99
N GLU A 728 54.34 3.88 -30.66
CA GLU A 728 54.72 5.20 -31.15
C GLU A 728 53.71 5.72 -32.20
N THR A 729 53.34 4.88 -33.17
CA THR A 729 52.38 5.25 -34.21
C THR A 729 51.00 5.54 -33.64
N ILE A 730 50.52 4.69 -32.71
CA ILE A 730 49.22 4.85 -32.05
C ILE A 730 49.20 6.12 -31.18
N ALA A 731 50.25 6.35 -30.39
CA ALA A 731 50.36 7.55 -29.56
C ALA A 731 50.43 8.83 -30.41
N TYR A 732 51.11 8.79 -31.56
CA TYR A 732 51.20 9.92 -32.48
C TYR A 732 49.85 10.20 -33.14
N GLU A 733 49.12 9.18 -33.56
CA GLU A 733 47.78 9.31 -34.13
C GLU A 733 46.81 9.97 -33.14
N PHE A 734 46.76 9.47 -31.90
CA PHE A 734 45.93 10.06 -30.85
C PHE A 734 46.32 11.51 -30.52
N PHE A 735 47.63 11.80 -30.46
CA PHE A 735 48.10 13.16 -30.20
C PHE A 735 47.76 14.12 -31.36
N SER A 736 47.91 13.67 -32.60
CA SER A 736 47.54 14.45 -33.79
C SER A 736 46.05 14.76 -33.81
N GLN A 737 45.20 13.77 -33.50
CA GLN A 737 43.74 13.97 -33.42
C GLN A 737 43.33 14.88 -32.25
N ALA A 738 44.02 14.81 -31.11
CA ALA A 738 43.81 15.77 -30.01
C ALA A 738 44.21 17.20 -30.42
N TYR A 739 45.29 17.34 -31.18
CA TYR A 739 45.75 18.64 -31.68
C TYR A 739 44.79 19.24 -32.72
N THR A 740 44.21 18.44 -33.61
CA THR A 740 43.18 18.94 -34.55
C THR A 740 41.93 19.44 -33.81
N LEU A 741 41.48 18.72 -32.78
CA LEU A 741 40.37 19.18 -31.94
C LEU A 741 40.66 20.48 -31.21
N TYR A 742 41.92 20.69 -30.80
CA TYR A 742 42.35 21.98 -30.23
C TYR A 742 42.25 23.12 -31.27
N GLU A 743 42.68 22.89 -32.52
CA GLU A 743 42.59 23.92 -33.57
C GLU A 743 41.13 24.27 -33.92
N GLU A 744 40.21 23.32 -33.80
CA GLU A 744 38.76 23.52 -33.99
C GLU A 744 38.10 24.29 -32.83
N GLN A 745 38.70 24.36 -31.63
CA GLN A 745 38.18 25.10 -30.45
C GLN A 745 38.30 26.63 -30.56
N ALA A 746 38.06 27.23 -31.74
CA ALA A 746 38.38 28.64 -32.03
C ALA A 746 37.66 29.71 -31.18
N GLY A 747 36.59 29.36 -30.45
CA GLY A 747 35.71 30.31 -29.76
C GLY A 747 36.04 30.65 -28.30
N ASP A 748 36.69 29.77 -27.53
CA ASP A 748 36.91 29.96 -26.08
C ASP A 748 38.41 30.02 -25.72
N THR A 749 38.92 31.25 -25.53
CA THR A 749 40.31 31.50 -25.13
C THR A 749 40.74 30.83 -23.83
N ARG A 750 39.83 30.59 -22.88
CA ARG A 750 40.18 29.94 -21.60
C ARG A 750 40.32 28.43 -21.77
N ALA A 751 39.39 27.81 -22.51
CA ALA A 751 39.47 26.40 -22.86
C ALA A 751 40.71 26.09 -23.70
N GLN A 752 41.03 26.93 -24.70
CA GLN A 752 42.24 26.79 -25.52
C GLN A 752 43.53 26.76 -24.67
N CYS A 753 43.67 27.69 -23.72
CA CYS A 753 44.84 27.74 -22.82
C CYS A 753 44.93 26.47 -21.96
N ALA A 754 43.80 25.98 -21.44
CA ALA A 754 43.75 24.74 -20.65
C ALA A 754 44.10 23.50 -21.49
N SER A 755 43.48 23.35 -22.67
CA SER A 755 43.76 22.28 -23.63
C SER A 755 45.22 22.25 -24.06
N LEU A 756 45.80 23.42 -24.37
CA LEU A 756 47.21 23.54 -24.77
C LEU A 756 48.17 23.22 -23.62
N THR A 757 47.83 23.63 -22.39
CA THR A 757 48.59 23.25 -21.19
C THR A 757 48.58 21.73 -20.98
N LEU A 758 47.43 21.07 -21.21
CA LEU A 758 47.31 19.61 -21.12
C LEU A 758 48.10 18.90 -22.24
N LEU A 759 48.07 19.41 -23.48
CA LEU A 759 48.87 18.89 -24.59
C LEU A 759 50.37 18.96 -24.30
N ILE A 760 50.84 20.09 -23.74
CA ILE A 760 52.25 20.26 -23.34
C ILE A 760 52.60 19.30 -22.21
N GLY A 761 51.79 19.23 -21.15
CA GLY A 761 52.06 18.35 -20.01
C GLY A 761 51.99 16.86 -20.33
N THR A 762 51.20 16.47 -21.34
CA THR A 762 51.15 15.07 -21.82
C THR A 762 52.35 14.75 -22.69
N LEU A 763 52.75 15.63 -23.62
CA LEU A 763 53.96 15.45 -24.42
C LEU A 763 55.22 15.31 -23.54
N GLU A 764 55.29 16.05 -22.43
CA GLU A 764 56.38 15.93 -21.47
C GLU A 764 56.48 14.54 -20.82
N LYS A 765 55.33 13.89 -20.58
CA LYS A 765 55.26 12.58 -19.92
C LYS A 765 55.44 11.41 -20.89
N VAL A 766 55.11 11.59 -22.17
CA VAL A 766 55.21 10.55 -23.19
C VAL A 766 56.68 10.29 -23.53
N ALA A 767 57.13 9.05 -23.36
CA ALA A 767 58.52 8.64 -23.59
C ALA A 767 58.71 7.81 -24.89
N CYS A 768 57.61 7.48 -25.59
CA CYS A 768 57.64 6.57 -26.74
C CYS A 768 57.99 7.24 -28.07
N PHE A 769 58.01 8.57 -28.17
CA PHE A 769 58.27 9.25 -29.45
C PHE A 769 59.77 9.25 -29.81
N GLY A 770 60.06 8.94 -31.07
CA GLY A 770 61.34 9.22 -31.72
C GLY A 770 61.60 10.72 -31.81
N GLU A 771 62.87 11.09 -32.03
CA GLU A 771 63.30 12.50 -32.02
C GLU A 771 62.62 13.33 -33.11
N GLU A 772 62.39 12.75 -34.29
CA GLU A 772 61.73 13.39 -35.42
C GLU A 772 60.28 13.79 -35.07
N ASN A 773 59.45 12.82 -34.66
CA ASN A 773 58.07 13.03 -34.26
C ASN A 773 57.95 13.95 -33.03
N HIS A 774 58.87 13.83 -32.08
CA HIS A 774 58.87 14.69 -30.90
C HIS A 774 59.31 16.13 -31.25
N SER A 775 60.18 16.33 -32.25
CA SER A 775 60.61 17.67 -32.69
C SER A 775 59.50 18.42 -33.43
N THR A 776 58.73 17.73 -34.28
CA THR A 776 57.60 18.31 -35.03
C THR A 776 56.47 18.73 -34.08
N LEU A 777 56.10 17.88 -33.11
CA LEU A 777 55.07 18.19 -32.11
C LEU A 777 55.49 19.35 -31.18
N ARG A 778 56.77 19.43 -30.78
CA ARG A 778 57.27 20.58 -29.99
C ARG A 778 57.14 21.90 -30.76
N GLN A 779 57.47 21.87 -32.05
CA GLN A 779 57.36 23.06 -32.90
C GLN A 779 55.90 23.48 -33.11
N SER A 780 54.99 22.53 -33.37
CA SER A 780 53.56 22.84 -33.56
C SER A 780 52.94 23.40 -32.28
N LEU A 781 53.21 22.83 -31.10
CA LEU A 781 52.72 23.36 -29.82
C LEU A 781 53.30 24.75 -29.51
N THR A 782 54.57 25.00 -29.84
CA THR A 782 55.19 26.32 -29.67
C THR A 782 54.52 27.35 -30.58
N GLN A 783 54.20 26.99 -31.83
CA GLN A 783 53.44 27.85 -32.73
C GLN A 783 52.02 28.10 -32.22
N ALA A 784 51.34 27.06 -31.73
CA ALA A 784 50.02 27.19 -31.11
C ALA A 784 50.04 28.14 -29.89
N ALA A 785 51.07 28.06 -29.04
CA ALA A 785 51.25 28.94 -27.89
C ALA A 785 51.43 30.42 -28.28
N THR A 786 52.11 30.69 -29.40
CA THR A 786 52.24 32.07 -29.94
C THR A 786 50.93 32.61 -30.53
N ARG A 787 50.00 31.75 -30.92
CA ARG A 787 48.72 32.12 -31.55
C ARG A 787 47.58 32.39 -30.55
N LEU A 788 47.76 32.12 -29.25
CA LEU A 788 46.77 32.44 -28.22
C LEU A 788 46.45 33.95 -28.21
N VAL A 789 45.24 34.37 -27.86
CA VAL A 789 44.87 35.80 -27.97
C VAL A 789 45.35 36.64 -26.77
N LYS A 790 45.35 36.06 -25.56
CA LYS A 790 45.67 36.76 -24.31
C LYS A 790 47.17 36.69 -23.99
N ARG A 791 47.83 37.84 -23.85
CA ARG A 791 49.27 37.92 -23.51
C ARG A 791 49.68 37.17 -22.24
N PRO A 792 48.93 37.23 -21.11
CA PRO A 792 49.30 36.46 -19.91
C PRO A 792 49.30 34.95 -20.15
N ASP A 793 48.31 34.45 -20.90
CA ASP A 793 48.18 33.03 -21.24
C ASP A 793 49.25 32.60 -22.25
N GLN A 794 49.57 33.44 -23.25
CA GLN A 794 50.68 33.24 -24.18
C GLN A 794 52.02 33.07 -23.42
N VAL A 795 52.35 34.00 -22.52
CA VAL A 795 53.61 33.97 -21.77
C VAL A 795 53.70 32.73 -20.89
N ARG A 796 52.62 32.40 -20.16
CA ARG A 796 52.55 31.20 -19.31
C ARG A 796 52.73 29.92 -20.13
N THR A 797 52.08 29.81 -21.27
CA THR A 797 52.14 28.61 -22.10
C THR A 797 53.49 28.48 -22.81
N LEU A 798 54.08 29.59 -23.27
CA LEU A 798 55.43 29.58 -23.85
C LEU A 798 56.51 29.22 -22.82
N LEU A 799 56.36 29.65 -21.55
CA LEU A 799 57.22 29.19 -20.46
C LEU A 799 57.08 27.67 -20.23
N LEU A 800 55.88 27.12 -20.33
CA LEU A 800 55.70 25.66 -20.29
C LEU A 800 56.36 24.98 -21.50
N CYS A 801 56.31 25.58 -22.69
CA CYS A 801 57.02 25.07 -23.85
C CYS A 801 58.54 25.04 -23.66
N THR A 802 59.15 25.93 -22.85
CA THR A 802 60.59 25.84 -22.56
C THR A 802 60.92 24.57 -21.78
N HIS A 803 60.00 24.08 -20.94
CA HIS A 803 60.17 22.81 -20.24
C HIS A 803 60.19 21.61 -21.20
N LEU A 804 59.46 21.63 -22.33
CA LEU A 804 59.54 20.58 -23.36
C LEU A 804 60.93 20.44 -24.00
N PHE A 805 61.69 21.54 -24.04
CA PHE A 805 63.08 21.54 -24.51
C PHE A 805 64.09 21.22 -23.40
N TRP A 806 63.64 21.22 -22.13
CA TRP A 806 64.47 21.03 -20.94
C TRP A 806 64.34 19.63 -20.31
N SER A 807 63.13 19.08 -20.14
CA SER A 807 62.88 17.85 -19.36
C SER A 807 62.82 16.56 -20.20
N ALA A 808 63.16 16.61 -21.49
CA ALA A 808 63.13 15.43 -22.34
C ALA A 808 64.02 14.31 -21.73
N LYS A 809 63.39 13.18 -21.39
CA LYS A 809 64.07 11.91 -21.02
C LYS A 809 65.04 11.39 -22.09
N ARG A 810 65.26 12.12 -23.20
CA ARG A 810 66.35 11.93 -24.15
C ARG A 810 67.12 13.23 -24.29
N PHE A 811 68.35 13.22 -23.78
CA PHE A 811 69.35 14.25 -24.04
C PHE A 811 69.83 14.11 -25.49
N ASN A 812 69.65 15.17 -26.30
CA ASN A 812 70.70 15.75 -27.15
C ASN A 812 70.20 17.04 -27.84
N GLU A 813 71.08 18.06 -27.87
CA GLU A 813 71.05 19.28 -28.72
C GLU A 813 69.82 20.23 -28.68
N SER A 814 69.26 20.55 -27.51
CA SER A 814 68.11 21.49 -27.39
C SER A 814 68.37 22.81 -26.65
N THR A 815 69.61 23.16 -26.28
CA THR A 815 69.90 24.41 -25.55
C THR A 815 69.67 25.69 -26.38
N GLN A 816 70.03 25.70 -27.66
CA GLN A 816 69.84 26.88 -28.54
C GLN A 816 68.35 27.20 -28.79
N LYS A 817 67.49 26.19 -28.92
CA LYS A 817 66.04 26.39 -29.16
C LYS A 817 65.31 26.80 -27.87
N SER A 818 65.76 26.33 -26.71
CA SER A 818 65.26 26.82 -25.41
C SER A 818 65.59 28.31 -25.21
N GLU A 819 66.80 28.75 -25.60
CA GLU A 819 67.17 30.17 -25.59
C GLU A 819 66.31 31.02 -26.54
N GLU A 820 65.92 30.48 -27.69
CA GLU A 820 65.04 31.19 -28.64
C GLU A 820 63.61 31.36 -28.11
N VAL A 821 63.06 30.33 -27.46
CA VAL A 821 61.73 30.40 -26.84
C VAL A 821 61.74 31.33 -25.61
N THR A 822 62.80 31.29 -24.79
CA THR A 822 62.97 32.22 -23.65
C THR A 822 63.21 33.67 -24.09
N LYS A 823 63.87 33.90 -25.23
CA LYS A 823 63.94 35.25 -25.85
C LYS A 823 62.57 35.73 -26.32
N LYS A 824 61.78 34.86 -26.95
CA LYS A 824 60.40 35.18 -27.37
C LYS A 824 59.49 35.50 -26.18
N THR A 825 59.61 34.79 -25.05
CA THR A 825 58.85 35.14 -23.83
C THR A 825 59.31 36.44 -23.19
N LYS A 826 60.63 36.70 -23.12
CA LYS A 826 61.14 37.99 -22.63
C LYS A 826 60.63 39.17 -23.46
N ASN A 827 60.59 39.03 -24.79
CA ASN A 827 60.07 40.06 -25.71
C ASN A 827 58.55 40.30 -25.57
N LEU A 828 57.79 39.36 -25.00
CA LEU A 828 56.35 39.51 -24.76
C LEU A 828 56.03 40.13 -23.39
N LEU A 829 56.97 40.05 -22.44
CA LEU A 829 56.89 40.62 -21.09
C LEU A 829 57.36 42.09 -21.03
N SER A 830 58.27 42.48 -21.93
CA SER A 830 58.63 43.87 -22.22
C SER A 830 57.56 44.57 -23.04
#